data_AF-A0A395S315-F1
#
_entry.id   AF-A0A395S315-F1
#
_cell.length_a   1.000
_cell.length_b   1.000
_cell.length_c   1.000
_cell.angle_alpha   90.00
_cell.angle_beta   90.00
_cell.angle_gamma   90.00
#
_symmetry.space_group_name_H-M   'P 1'
#
loop_
_entity.id
_entity.type
_entity.pdbx_description
1 polymer ?
#
loop_
_entity_poly.entity_id
_entity_poly.type
_entity_poly.pdbx_seq_one_letter_code
_entity_poly.pdbx_strand_id
1 'polypeptide(L)'
;MADEARVKPWLRPALKSYLLINANVVDVQDGSTRSNAAVRVKAGLIEAIVDSTASAVEDAQRQGFQVIDCKNGFICPGLIDSHVHVMAVPGFGDISKAFGNPNDVSVLRQPYVCAQMLYRGFTTVRDCGGALLALKEAINDGVFPGPRLFIAGHALSQSGGHADFRGAHDPEFCSCGSLTGLGRVCNGITGCMQAVREEIRTGADFIKIMGSGGVSSPTDKIDHLQFTTAEIRAMVECAANAGTYVTAHAYTSKAIRHCIENGVKGIEHGNFLDVPTAKLMAKLGCYLTPTLVTYSEMASEKWAGYLPHDLACKNAQVLKSGLQALKIAADNDVTICYGSDLLGPLGQAQAGEFGLRAQVLTPLQIMQSATINPARMAGCETSLGQIKAGFEADILVTTVNPLEDVTVFDDADKNIMIIMKEGRLMKSRLEGVQEDIPPVGQLRFREPQSLNTTWSGDEPATKYGNICMQYTTAPNYAPMSEDCLSINVVVPTKGKESKGLPVAVWIHGGGLFSGGSASPDQNLTNFVYQSTLASNPVLGVSINYRLTAFGFLWGSPELTKKGSANNGLRDQRLALRWIQENIAKFGGEPRKVTIFGASSGGLSVGKQLIAYGGRDDGLFRGAIMAYMEGLYKNLTETTGCSTERSPLECLRRLPVAKLSKALNITNTPVYPGSGLGPWLTVVDGDFLQDGPIESLEKRHFNKNVTIMYSTLTDEATVFQFAGPINTDKEFAIAVATAGADEKTVRTIELLYPNINGVGLPADFYADAAESKSLGTQYKRAVAFLTDAVETCSRRLTLDTWAAAGATAYSARLQLVNFVYPKSLGAHHGADMPYIFNNVEGPGYDSPQMQNMSILLSRTWASFVSELDPNNHGLDIYPVWPKWNTSQPVGVGSNMVFVADGKEGSGPHLELENYRLAQTKYINTLWKSQLNYY
;
A
#
# COMPACT_ATOMS: atom_id res chain seq x y z
N MET A 1 -3.06 -28.80 -13.33
CA MET A 1 -2.88 -27.37 -13.67
C MET A 1 -2.45 -26.65 -12.41
N ALA A 2 -1.63 -25.60 -12.52
CA ALA A 2 -1.37 -24.73 -11.37
C ALA A 2 -2.64 -23.97 -11.00
N ASP A 3 -2.86 -23.78 -9.71
CA ASP A 3 -3.87 -22.88 -9.15
C ASP A 3 -3.59 -21.45 -9.63
N GLU A 4 -4.56 -20.81 -10.29
CA GLU A 4 -4.35 -19.55 -11.02
C GLU A 4 -3.92 -18.41 -10.10
N ALA A 5 -4.39 -18.42 -8.84
CA ALA A 5 -3.96 -17.48 -7.80
C ALA A 5 -2.46 -17.60 -7.45
N ARG A 6 -1.81 -18.73 -7.76
CA ARG A 6 -0.35 -18.88 -7.62
C ARG A 6 0.44 -18.38 -8.82
N VAL A 7 -0.21 -18.26 -9.98
CA VAL A 7 0.38 -17.75 -11.22
C VAL A 7 0.23 -16.23 -11.29
N LYS A 8 -0.92 -15.71 -10.83
CA LYS A 8 -1.25 -14.29 -10.75
C LYS A 8 -1.61 -13.91 -9.31
N PRO A 9 -0.62 -13.67 -8.42
CA PRO A 9 -0.87 -13.32 -7.01
C PRO A 9 -1.52 -11.93 -6.81
N TRP A 10 -1.68 -11.15 -7.88
CA TRP A 10 -2.38 -9.87 -7.94
C TRP A 10 -3.85 -10.00 -8.40
N LEU A 11 -4.37 -11.22 -8.58
CA LEU A 11 -5.78 -11.42 -8.89
C LEU A 11 -6.66 -10.78 -7.81
N ARG A 12 -7.73 -10.12 -8.26
CA ARG A 12 -8.66 -9.41 -7.39
C ARG A 12 -9.32 -10.36 -6.36
N PRO A 13 -9.70 -9.87 -5.16
CA PRO A 13 -10.40 -10.67 -4.14
C PRO A 13 -11.66 -11.38 -4.67
N ALA A 14 -12.21 -12.34 -3.93
CA ALA A 14 -13.50 -12.93 -4.28
C ALA A 14 -14.61 -11.87 -4.42
N LEU A 15 -15.56 -12.09 -5.34
CA LEU A 15 -16.70 -11.17 -5.53
C LEU A 15 -17.70 -11.35 -4.39
N LYS A 16 -18.02 -10.25 -3.70
CA LYS A 16 -19.10 -10.21 -2.70
C LYS A 16 -20.45 -10.07 -3.40
N SER A 17 -21.53 -10.35 -2.67
CA SER A 17 -22.90 -10.10 -3.12
C SER A 17 -23.48 -8.92 -2.35
N TYR A 18 -24.17 -8.00 -3.03
CA TYR A 18 -24.65 -6.74 -2.46
C TYR A 18 -26.15 -6.54 -2.67
N LEU A 19 -26.84 -6.04 -1.65
CA LEU A 19 -28.19 -5.50 -1.79
C LEU A 19 -28.14 -4.00 -1.52
N LEU A 20 -28.19 -3.19 -2.58
CA LEU A 20 -28.32 -1.74 -2.48
C LEU A 20 -29.79 -1.42 -2.17
N ILE A 21 -30.13 -0.87 -1.00
CA ILE A 21 -31.51 -0.59 -0.57
C ILE A 21 -31.79 0.91 -0.44
N ASN A 22 -33.07 1.27 -0.32
CA ASN A 22 -33.56 2.65 -0.20
C ASN A 22 -32.97 3.54 -1.29
N ALA A 23 -33.12 3.10 -2.55
CA ALA A 23 -32.60 3.79 -3.71
C ALA A 23 -33.71 4.17 -4.68
N ASN A 24 -33.43 5.15 -5.52
CA ASN A 24 -34.21 5.51 -6.69
C ASN A 24 -33.46 5.00 -7.92
N VAL A 25 -33.94 3.96 -8.60
CA VAL A 25 -33.24 3.41 -9.79
C VAL A 25 -33.63 4.22 -11.02
N VAL A 26 -32.64 4.78 -11.69
CA VAL A 26 -32.77 5.60 -12.90
C VAL A 26 -32.66 4.70 -14.13
N ASP A 27 -33.73 4.65 -14.93
CA ASP A 27 -33.70 4.00 -16.24
C ASP A 27 -33.31 5.02 -17.33
N VAL A 28 -32.11 4.85 -17.87
CA VAL A 28 -31.56 5.71 -18.92
C VAL A 28 -32.08 5.34 -20.33
N GLN A 29 -32.82 4.23 -20.48
CA GLN A 29 -33.44 3.85 -21.75
C GLN A 29 -34.70 4.67 -22.03
N ASP A 30 -35.59 4.83 -21.05
CA ASP A 30 -36.86 5.56 -21.21
C ASP A 30 -36.95 6.88 -20.41
N GLY A 31 -36.01 7.15 -19.50
CA GLY A 31 -36.00 8.35 -18.67
C GLY A 31 -36.93 8.30 -17.47
N SER A 32 -37.31 7.10 -17.03
CA SER A 32 -38.08 6.90 -15.79
C SER A 32 -37.19 6.71 -14.56
N THR A 33 -37.77 6.95 -13.38
CA THR A 33 -37.12 6.67 -12.09
C THR A 33 -38.03 5.79 -11.24
N ARG A 34 -37.56 4.60 -10.86
CA ARG A 34 -38.26 3.69 -9.93
C ARG A 34 -37.84 4.02 -8.49
N SER A 35 -38.72 4.70 -7.77
CA SER A 35 -38.52 5.00 -6.33
C SER A 35 -38.72 3.78 -5.43
N ASN A 36 -38.13 3.86 -4.22
CA ASN A 36 -38.14 2.79 -3.21
C ASN A 36 -37.70 1.42 -3.76
N ALA A 37 -36.69 1.41 -4.61
CA ALA A 37 -36.12 0.21 -5.20
C ALA A 37 -34.93 -0.31 -4.38
N ALA A 38 -34.63 -1.58 -4.58
CA ALA A 38 -33.39 -2.21 -4.16
C ALA A 38 -32.79 -3.05 -5.29
N VAL A 39 -31.46 -3.02 -5.43
CA VAL A 39 -30.71 -3.71 -6.49
C VAL A 39 -29.89 -4.84 -5.88
N ARG A 40 -30.14 -6.08 -6.32
CA ARG A 40 -29.34 -7.26 -5.99
C ARG A 40 -28.18 -7.38 -6.99
N VAL A 41 -26.96 -7.45 -6.46
CA VAL A 41 -25.73 -7.68 -7.21
C VAL A 41 -25.09 -8.96 -6.71
N LYS A 42 -24.70 -9.86 -7.62
CA LYS A 42 -24.15 -11.18 -7.30
C LYS A 42 -23.24 -11.65 -8.43
N ALA A 43 -22.10 -12.23 -8.06
CA ALA A 43 -21.10 -12.72 -9.02
C ALA A 43 -20.71 -11.68 -10.10
N GLY A 44 -20.66 -10.39 -9.74
CA GLY A 44 -20.30 -9.29 -10.64
C GLY A 44 -21.44 -8.74 -11.51
N LEU A 45 -22.63 -9.36 -11.46
CA LEU A 45 -23.79 -9.00 -12.27
C LEU A 45 -24.93 -8.42 -11.41
N ILE A 46 -25.78 -7.61 -12.04
CA ILE A 46 -27.08 -7.22 -11.50
C ILE A 46 -28.01 -8.45 -11.60
N GLU A 47 -28.40 -9.03 -10.47
CA GLU A 47 -29.29 -10.21 -10.41
C GLU A 47 -30.76 -9.79 -10.59
N ALA A 48 -31.20 -8.77 -9.86
CA ALA A 48 -32.59 -8.31 -9.87
C ALA A 48 -32.77 -6.88 -9.34
N ILE A 49 -33.89 -6.24 -9.72
CA ILE A 49 -34.34 -4.96 -9.17
C ILE A 49 -35.71 -5.18 -8.51
N VAL A 50 -35.72 -5.13 -7.17
CA VAL A 50 -36.87 -5.44 -6.32
C VAL A 50 -37.32 -4.20 -5.55
N ASP A 51 -38.42 -4.28 -4.80
CA ASP A 51 -38.83 -3.18 -3.92
C ASP A 51 -38.04 -3.21 -2.61
N SER A 52 -37.63 -2.04 -2.13
CA SER A 52 -36.96 -1.87 -0.84
C SER A 52 -37.96 -2.13 0.29
N THR A 53 -37.94 -3.36 0.80
CA THR A 53 -38.84 -3.85 1.85
C THR A 53 -38.05 -4.63 2.90
N ALA A 54 -38.54 -4.67 4.14
CA ALA A 54 -37.92 -5.46 5.21
C ALA A 54 -37.76 -6.94 4.81
N SER A 55 -38.77 -7.52 4.14
CA SER A 55 -38.70 -8.91 3.65
C SER A 55 -37.59 -9.12 2.59
N ALA A 56 -37.36 -8.15 1.70
CA ALA A 56 -36.29 -8.22 0.71
C ALA A 56 -34.89 -8.13 1.36
N VAL A 57 -34.76 -7.36 2.46
CA VAL A 57 -33.55 -7.25 3.29
C VAL A 57 -33.28 -8.55 4.04
N GLU A 58 -34.27 -9.06 4.79
CA GLU A 58 -34.17 -10.33 5.52
C GLU A 58 -33.81 -11.49 4.59
N ASP A 59 -34.43 -11.55 3.41
CA ASP A 59 -34.14 -12.58 2.42
C ASP A 59 -32.70 -12.51 1.88
N ALA A 60 -32.22 -11.31 1.56
CA ALA A 60 -30.86 -11.11 1.08
C ALA A 60 -29.82 -11.42 2.17
N GLN A 61 -30.08 -11.02 3.42
CA GLN A 61 -29.22 -11.34 4.57
C GLN A 61 -29.12 -12.86 4.82
N ARG A 62 -30.23 -13.61 4.72
CA ARG A 62 -30.21 -15.09 4.78
C ARG A 62 -29.40 -15.73 3.65
N GLN A 63 -29.26 -15.04 2.52
CA GLN A 63 -28.47 -15.48 1.37
C GLN A 63 -27.03 -14.93 1.37
N GLY A 64 -26.58 -14.27 2.44
CA GLY A 64 -25.20 -13.77 2.58
C GLY A 64 -24.89 -12.47 1.82
N PHE A 65 -25.90 -11.71 1.40
CA PHE A 65 -25.69 -10.41 0.75
C PHE A 65 -25.33 -9.33 1.79
N GLN A 66 -24.34 -8.50 1.47
CA GLN A 66 -24.04 -7.28 2.20
C GLN A 66 -25.06 -6.18 1.83
N VAL A 67 -25.82 -5.71 2.82
CA VAL A 67 -26.88 -4.71 2.62
C VAL A 67 -26.30 -3.30 2.77
N ILE A 68 -26.49 -2.45 1.78
CA ILE A 68 -26.02 -1.05 1.78
C ILE A 68 -27.23 -0.12 1.61
N ASP A 69 -27.48 0.72 2.62
CA ASP A 69 -28.52 1.75 2.60
C ASP A 69 -28.06 2.97 1.81
N CYS A 70 -28.62 3.18 0.63
CA CYS A 70 -28.27 4.24 -0.30
C CYS A 70 -28.85 5.62 0.08
N LYS A 71 -29.53 5.75 1.24
CA LYS A 71 -30.03 7.03 1.78
C LYS A 71 -30.93 7.82 0.82
N ASN A 72 -31.77 7.11 0.05
CA ASN A 72 -32.62 7.65 -1.04
C ASN A 72 -31.84 8.24 -2.23
N GLY A 73 -30.56 7.90 -2.38
CA GLY A 73 -29.75 8.24 -3.55
C GLY A 73 -30.25 7.60 -4.84
N PHE A 74 -29.74 8.11 -5.96
CA PHE A 74 -30.15 7.70 -7.31
C PHE A 74 -29.14 6.71 -7.88
N ILE A 75 -29.57 5.48 -8.12
CA ILE A 75 -28.78 4.44 -8.79
C ILE A 75 -28.85 4.66 -10.30
N CYS A 76 -27.69 4.84 -10.94
CA CYS A 76 -27.56 4.95 -12.39
C CYS A 76 -26.35 4.12 -12.89
N PRO A 77 -26.26 3.82 -14.20
CA PRO A 77 -25.16 3.01 -14.74
C PRO A 77 -23.81 3.73 -14.60
N GLY A 78 -22.73 2.93 -14.49
CA GLY A 78 -21.36 3.42 -14.64
C GLY A 78 -21.15 4.15 -15.97
N LEU A 79 -20.41 5.26 -15.92
CA LEU A 79 -20.21 6.12 -17.09
C LEU A 79 -19.18 5.53 -18.05
N ILE A 80 -19.37 5.83 -19.34
CA ILE A 80 -18.51 5.39 -20.43
C ILE A 80 -17.97 6.60 -21.20
N ASP A 81 -16.67 6.87 -21.09
CA ASP A 81 -15.98 7.86 -21.90
C ASP A 81 -15.52 7.22 -23.22
N SER A 82 -16.07 7.65 -24.35
CA SER A 82 -15.81 7.04 -25.65
C SER A 82 -14.58 7.64 -26.35
N HIS A 83 -13.89 8.62 -25.77
CA HIS A 83 -12.66 9.16 -26.36
C HIS A 83 -11.72 9.67 -25.27
N VAL A 84 -10.71 8.85 -24.95
CA VAL A 84 -9.58 9.23 -24.11
C VAL A 84 -8.25 8.92 -24.79
N HIS A 85 -7.17 9.48 -24.25
CA HIS A 85 -5.79 9.12 -24.56
C HIS A 85 -5.02 8.88 -23.25
N VAL A 86 -5.05 7.65 -22.73
CA VAL A 86 -4.47 7.32 -21.42
C VAL A 86 -2.96 7.59 -21.36
N MET A 87 -2.28 7.52 -22.51
CA MET A 87 -0.86 7.83 -22.64
C MET A 87 -0.51 9.31 -22.47
N ALA A 88 -1.51 10.21 -22.57
CA ALA A 88 -1.35 11.64 -22.39
C ALA A 88 -1.32 11.98 -20.89
N VAL A 89 -0.25 11.54 -20.22
CA VAL A 89 -0.13 11.57 -18.76
C VAL A 89 0.21 12.95 -18.21
N PRO A 90 -0.24 13.30 -16.99
CA PRO A 90 0.09 14.56 -16.34
C PRO A 90 1.57 14.66 -15.95
N GLY A 91 2.01 15.87 -15.59
CA GLY A 91 3.38 16.19 -15.16
C GLY A 91 4.22 16.95 -16.17
N PHE A 92 3.57 17.58 -17.17
CA PHE A 92 4.15 18.52 -18.13
C PHE A 92 3.20 19.72 -18.28
N GLY A 93 3.74 20.92 -18.53
CA GLY A 93 2.98 22.17 -18.59
C GLY A 93 2.59 22.63 -20.00
N ASP A 94 2.84 21.81 -21.03
CA ASP A 94 2.64 22.15 -22.43
C ASP A 94 2.09 20.95 -23.22
N ILE A 95 1.35 21.22 -24.30
CA ILE A 95 0.73 20.17 -25.13
C ILE A 95 1.75 19.30 -25.91
N SER A 96 2.93 19.84 -26.25
CA SER A 96 3.92 19.10 -27.06
C SER A 96 4.43 17.84 -26.34
N LYS A 97 4.54 17.91 -25.01
CA LYS A 97 4.94 16.79 -24.15
C LYS A 97 3.78 15.87 -23.73
N ALA A 98 2.53 16.20 -24.07
CA ALA A 98 1.41 15.29 -23.84
C ALA A 98 1.54 14.02 -24.70
N PHE A 99 2.05 14.16 -25.93
CA PHE A 99 2.27 13.03 -26.85
C PHE A 99 3.75 12.68 -27.06
N GLY A 100 4.67 13.65 -26.89
CA GLY A 100 6.12 13.47 -27.05
C GLY A 100 6.89 13.14 -25.76
N ASN A 101 6.23 12.59 -24.73
CA ASN A 101 6.92 12.16 -23.51
C ASN A 101 7.66 10.82 -23.71
N PRO A 102 8.72 10.54 -22.93
CA PRO A 102 9.36 9.23 -22.94
C PRO A 102 8.36 8.11 -22.59
N ASN A 103 8.35 7.04 -23.38
CA ASN A 103 7.34 5.99 -23.29
C ASN A 103 7.31 5.30 -21.91
N ASP A 104 8.49 5.13 -21.29
CA ASP A 104 8.64 4.62 -19.92
C ASP A 104 7.97 5.55 -18.88
N VAL A 105 8.07 6.87 -19.05
CA VAL A 105 7.38 7.86 -18.22
C VAL A 105 5.87 7.83 -18.45
N SER A 106 5.39 7.59 -19.68
CA SER A 106 3.96 7.39 -19.96
C SER A 106 3.43 6.16 -19.25
N VAL A 107 3.99 4.99 -19.55
CA VAL A 107 3.50 3.69 -19.06
C VAL A 107 3.48 3.63 -17.53
N LEU A 108 4.49 4.21 -16.86
CA LEU A 108 4.53 4.26 -15.39
C LEU A 108 3.55 5.27 -14.75
N ARG A 109 2.94 6.18 -15.53
CA ARG A 109 1.92 7.15 -15.07
C ARG A 109 0.50 6.82 -15.52
N GLN A 110 0.31 6.01 -16.57
CA GLN A 110 -0.99 5.55 -17.04
C GLN A 110 -1.89 4.93 -15.93
N PRO A 111 -1.38 4.15 -14.97
CA PRO A 111 -2.18 3.64 -13.83
C PRO A 111 -2.85 4.75 -12.99
N TYR A 112 -2.18 5.89 -12.81
CA TYR A 112 -2.78 7.04 -12.13
C TYR A 112 -3.96 7.61 -12.93
N VAL A 113 -3.78 7.81 -14.24
CA VAL A 113 -4.84 8.32 -15.13
C VAL A 113 -6.05 7.39 -15.09
N CYS A 114 -5.82 6.07 -15.20
CA CYS A 114 -6.85 5.04 -15.10
C CYS A 114 -7.63 5.11 -13.78
N ALA A 115 -6.95 5.12 -12.63
CA ALA A 115 -7.60 5.22 -11.33
C ALA A 115 -8.40 6.53 -11.17
N GLN A 116 -7.90 7.65 -11.68
CA GLN A 116 -8.62 8.94 -11.61
C GLN A 116 -9.90 8.98 -12.46
N MET A 117 -9.92 8.33 -13.63
CA MET A 117 -11.15 8.18 -14.42
C MET A 117 -12.20 7.35 -13.67
N LEU A 118 -11.78 6.22 -13.08
CA LEU A 118 -12.66 5.38 -12.27
C LEU A 118 -13.25 6.13 -11.07
N TYR A 119 -12.45 6.91 -10.35
CA TYR A 119 -12.93 7.66 -9.18
C TYR A 119 -13.81 8.88 -9.50
N ARG A 120 -13.95 9.24 -10.79
CA ARG A 120 -14.98 10.17 -11.29
C ARG A 120 -16.27 9.47 -11.79
N GLY A 121 -16.34 8.14 -11.66
CA GLY A 121 -17.51 7.34 -12.04
C GLY A 121 -17.44 6.72 -13.45
N PHE A 122 -16.35 6.93 -14.20
CA PHE A 122 -16.14 6.27 -15.48
C PHE A 122 -15.67 4.83 -15.25
N THR A 123 -16.58 3.87 -15.33
CA THR A 123 -16.27 2.44 -15.12
C THR A 123 -15.73 1.78 -16.39
N THR A 124 -15.96 2.40 -17.56
CA THR A 124 -15.45 1.98 -18.87
C THR A 124 -14.90 3.21 -19.60
N VAL A 125 -13.80 3.05 -20.35
CA VAL A 125 -13.35 4.06 -21.31
C VAL A 125 -12.86 3.43 -22.60
N ARG A 126 -12.97 4.18 -23.70
CA ARG A 126 -12.45 3.82 -25.01
C ARG A 126 -11.26 4.73 -25.35
N ASP A 127 -10.07 4.14 -25.36
CA ASP A 127 -8.83 4.83 -25.72
C ASP A 127 -8.69 4.89 -27.24
N CYS A 128 -8.67 6.12 -27.77
CA CYS A 128 -8.62 6.40 -29.21
C CYS A 128 -7.19 6.44 -29.75
N GLY A 129 -6.18 6.03 -28.99
CA GLY A 129 -4.78 5.99 -29.43
C GLY A 129 -3.80 6.03 -28.26
N GLY A 130 -2.87 5.07 -28.25
CA GLY A 130 -1.73 5.02 -27.33
C GLY A 130 -1.87 4.06 -26.14
N ALA A 131 -3.05 3.54 -25.84
CA ALA A 131 -3.18 2.42 -24.90
C ALA A 131 -2.69 1.10 -25.51
N LEU A 132 -1.83 0.40 -24.77
CA LEU A 132 -1.31 -0.93 -25.14
C LEU A 132 -2.10 -2.04 -24.44
N LEU A 133 -2.16 -3.23 -25.05
CA LEU A 133 -2.83 -4.42 -24.48
C LEU A 133 -2.37 -4.74 -23.06
N ALA A 134 -1.08 -4.59 -22.75
CA ALA A 134 -0.53 -4.82 -21.41
C ALA A 134 -1.20 -3.95 -20.32
N LEU A 135 -1.66 -2.73 -20.65
CA LEU A 135 -2.40 -1.88 -19.71
C LEU A 135 -3.81 -2.42 -19.45
N LYS A 136 -4.50 -2.86 -20.51
CA LYS A 136 -5.83 -3.48 -20.46
C LYS A 136 -5.79 -4.79 -19.67
N GLU A 137 -4.81 -5.65 -19.94
CA GLU A 137 -4.57 -6.89 -19.20
C GLU A 137 -4.28 -6.63 -17.72
N ALA A 138 -3.42 -5.66 -17.39
CA ALA A 138 -3.10 -5.32 -16.00
C ALA A 138 -4.32 -4.82 -15.20
N ILE A 139 -5.22 -4.04 -15.82
CA ILE A 139 -6.49 -3.64 -15.18
C ILE A 139 -7.42 -4.83 -15.03
N ASN A 140 -7.58 -5.66 -16.06
CA ASN A 140 -8.43 -6.85 -16.01
C ASN A 140 -7.99 -7.81 -14.89
N ASP A 141 -6.69 -8.11 -14.82
CA ASP A 141 -6.08 -8.93 -13.77
C ASP A 141 -6.19 -8.31 -12.37
N GLY A 142 -6.32 -6.98 -12.27
CA GLY A 142 -6.46 -6.28 -10.99
C GLY A 142 -5.18 -5.70 -10.40
N VAL A 143 -4.10 -5.60 -11.19
CA VAL A 143 -2.79 -5.07 -10.76
C VAL A 143 -2.91 -3.65 -10.19
N PHE A 144 -3.86 -2.86 -10.69
CA PHE A 144 -4.25 -1.56 -10.14
C PHE A 144 -5.72 -1.22 -10.54
N PRO A 145 -6.42 -0.36 -9.79
CA PRO A 145 -7.79 0.04 -10.12
C PRO A 145 -7.85 0.92 -11.38
N GLY A 146 -8.85 0.68 -12.23
CA GLY A 146 -9.11 1.47 -13.43
C GLY A 146 -10.40 1.07 -14.14
N PRO A 147 -10.86 1.89 -15.12
CA PRO A 147 -11.97 1.54 -16.00
C PRO A 147 -11.64 0.35 -16.89
N ARG A 148 -12.67 -0.37 -17.32
CA ARG A 148 -12.59 -1.37 -18.40
C ARG A 148 -12.13 -0.65 -19.66
N LEU A 149 -11.03 -1.10 -20.29
CA LEU A 149 -10.45 -0.45 -21.45
C LEU A 149 -10.87 -1.14 -22.76
N PHE A 150 -11.42 -0.36 -23.68
CA PHE A 150 -11.46 -0.67 -25.11
C PHE A 150 -10.37 0.16 -25.80
N ILE A 151 -9.47 -0.45 -26.57
CA ILE A 151 -8.26 0.22 -27.08
C ILE A 151 -8.21 0.21 -28.62
N ALA A 152 -7.76 1.33 -29.20
CA ALA A 152 -7.48 1.42 -30.63
C ALA A 152 -6.12 0.83 -31.05
N GLY A 153 -5.23 0.57 -30.08
CA GLY A 153 -3.80 0.51 -30.34
C GLY A 153 -3.29 1.91 -30.69
N HIS A 154 -2.61 2.05 -31.83
CA HIS A 154 -2.16 3.34 -32.35
C HIS A 154 -3.20 3.97 -33.29
N ALA A 155 -3.30 5.31 -33.25
CA ALA A 155 -4.08 6.05 -34.23
C ALA A 155 -3.37 6.06 -35.60
N LEU A 156 -3.97 5.48 -36.64
CA LEU A 156 -3.35 5.36 -37.95
C LEU A 156 -3.38 6.71 -38.70
N SER A 157 -2.23 7.16 -39.19
CA SER A 157 -2.07 8.43 -39.91
C SER A 157 -1.30 8.23 -41.21
N GLN A 158 -1.58 9.03 -42.24
CA GLN A 158 -0.71 9.15 -43.41
C GLN A 158 0.56 9.96 -43.05
N SER A 159 1.58 9.91 -43.91
CA SER A 159 2.72 10.83 -43.78
C SER A 159 2.31 12.29 -43.96
N GLY A 160 2.80 13.16 -43.08
CA GLY A 160 2.34 14.55 -42.95
C GLY A 160 0.90 14.69 -42.44
N GLY A 161 0.33 13.63 -41.88
CA GLY A 161 -1.01 13.62 -41.28
C GLY A 161 -1.04 13.99 -39.80
N HIS A 162 -2.24 13.95 -39.19
CA HIS A 162 -2.48 14.51 -37.86
C HIS A 162 -1.67 13.84 -36.73
N ALA A 163 -1.40 12.53 -36.86
CA ALA A 163 -0.62 11.76 -35.89
C ALA A 163 0.83 11.49 -36.36
N ASP A 164 1.30 12.20 -37.38
CA ASP A 164 2.70 12.14 -37.81
C ASP A 164 3.51 13.21 -37.06
N PHE A 165 4.03 12.84 -35.88
CA PHE A 165 4.74 13.74 -34.97
C PHE A 165 6.20 14.02 -35.37
N ARG A 166 6.66 13.55 -36.53
CA ARG A 166 8.02 13.77 -37.02
C ARG A 166 8.25 15.23 -37.42
N GLY A 167 9.48 15.70 -37.22
CA GLY A 167 9.86 17.08 -37.58
C GLY A 167 9.96 17.28 -39.10
N ALA A 168 9.82 18.52 -39.56
CA ALA A 168 9.95 18.86 -40.99
C ALA A 168 11.36 18.60 -41.59
N HIS A 169 12.35 18.29 -40.73
CA HIS A 169 13.72 17.93 -41.10
C HIS A 169 14.09 16.50 -40.66
N ASP A 170 13.12 15.69 -40.25
CA ASP A 170 13.29 14.30 -39.87
C ASP A 170 13.00 13.39 -41.08
N PRO A 171 14.02 12.83 -41.75
CA PRO A 171 13.82 11.95 -42.90
C PRO A 171 13.50 10.51 -42.48
N GLU A 172 13.54 10.16 -41.19
CA GLU A 172 13.41 8.77 -40.76
C GLU A 172 11.96 8.28 -40.93
N PHE A 173 11.81 7.28 -41.79
CA PHE A 173 10.58 6.53 -41.98
C PHE A 173 10.87 5.06 -41.70
N CYS A 174 10.59 4.59 -40.48
CA CYS A 174 10.60 3.14 -40.26
C CYS A 174 9.44 2.52 -41.03
N SER A 175 9.74 1.56 -41.91
CA SER A 175 8.75 0.70 -42.55
C SER A 175 7.92 -0.13 -41.55
N CYS A 176 8.36 -0.21 -40.29
CA CYS A 176 7.61 -0.77 -39.17
C CYS A 176 6.49 0.15 -38.65
N GLY A 177 6.63 1.47 -38.81
CA GLY A 177 5.97 2.48 -37.99
C GLY A 177 6.57 2.55 -36.57
N SER A 178 6.65 3.74 -35.98
CA SER A 178 7.08 3.86 -34.56
C SER A 178 6.18 3.00 -33.68
N LEU A 179 6.77 2.11 -32.88
CA LEU A 179 6.07 1.23 -31.93
C LEU A 179 5.76 1.93 -30.59
N THR A 180 6.03 3.22 -30.49
CA THR A 180 5.84 4.02 -29.28
C THR A 180 5.26 5.39 -29.64
N GLY A 181 4.14 5.75 -29.01
CA GLY A 181 3.48 7.05 -29.17
C GLY A 181 1.99 6.90 -29.48
N LEU A 182 1.33 8.04 -29.74
CA LEU A 182 -0.10 8.11 -30.04
C LEU A 182 -0.45 7.48 -31.41
N GLY A 183 0.41 7.74 -32.39
CA GLY A 183 0.12 7.56 -33.80
C GLY A 183 1.09 6.63 -34.50
N ARG A 184 0.57 5.93 -35.52
CA ARG A 184 1.35 5.07 -36.41
C ARG A 184 1.20 5.54 -37.85
N VAL A 185 2.31 5.86 -38.49
CA VAL A 185 2.32 6.31 -39.88
C VAL A 185 2.21 5.10 -40.82
N CYS A 186 1.24 5.12 -41.73
CA CYS A 186 1.06 4.13 -42.79
C CYS A 186 0.64 4.82 -44.10
N ASN A 187 1.17 4.37 -45.23
CA ASN A 187 0.90 4.94 -46.55
C ASN A 187 0.59 3.83 -47.56
N GLY A 188 -0.33 4.09 -48.48
CA GLY A 188 -0.73 3.16 -49.52
C GLY A 188 -1.60 2.01 -48.98
N ILE A 189 -2.41 1.45 -49.86
CA ILE A 189 -3.37 0.37 -49.56
C ILE A 189 -2.73 -0.75 -48.74
N THR A 190 -1.60 -1.30 -49.20
CA THR A 190 -0.90 -2.40 -48.51
C THR A 190 -0.40 -2.02 -47.12
N GLY A 191 0.15 -0.81 -46.95
CA GLY A 191 0.67 -0.33 -45.66
C GLY A 191 -0.46 -0.13 -44.65
N CYS A 192 -1.59 0.45 -45.08
CA CYS A 192 -2.79 0.60 -44.27
C CYS A 192 -3.40 -0.76 -43.88
N MET A 193 -3.48 -1.73 -44.80
CA MET A 193 -3.96 -3.09 -44.50
C MET A 193 -3.05 -3.81 -43.50
N GLN A 194 -1.73 -3.66 -43.63
CA GLN A 194 -0.77 -4.25 -42.69
C GLN A 194 -0.90 -3.61 -41.31
N ALA A 195 -0.98 -2.28 -41.21
CA ALA A 195 -1.14 -1.58 -39.94
C ALA A 195 -2.39 -2.05 -39.19
N VAL A 196 -3.56 -2.08 -39.84
CA VAL A 196 -4.81 -2.57 -39.23
C VAL A 196 -4.67 -4.00 -38.68
N ARG A 197 -4.09 -4.92 -39.46
CA ARG A 197 -3.89 -6.32 -39.04
C ARG A 197 -2.96 -6.44 -37.84
N GLU A 198 -1.92 -5.60 -37.79
CA GLU A 198 -1.00 -5.57 -36.67
C GLU A 198 -1.65 -4.99 -35.39
N GLU A 199 -2.40 -3.88 -35.47
CA GLU A 199 -3.09 -3.34 -34.27
C GLU A 199 -4.07 -4.39 -33.69
N ILE A 200 -4.84 -5.07 -34.55
CA ILE A 200 -5.74 -6.19 -34.17
C ILE A 200 -4.95 -7.35 -33.54
N ARG A 201 -3.82 -7.76 -34.14
CA ARG A 201 -2.93 -8.79 -33.57
C ARG A 201 -2.39 -8.39 -32.19
N THR A 202 -2.20 -7.09 -31.95
CA THR A 202 -1.80 -6.54 -30.65
C THR A 202 -2.97 -6.18 -29.72
N GLY A 203 -4.19 -6.65 -30.00
CA GLY A 203 -5.33 -6.56 -29.09
C GLY A 203 -6.18 -5.31 -29.19
N ALA A 204 -6.11 -4.58 -30.31
CA ALA A 204 -7.04 -3.48 -30.60
C ALA A 204 -8.49 -3.98 -30.75
N ASP A 205 -9.42 -3.38 -30.00
CA ASP A 205 -10.85 -3.68 -30.04
C ASP A 205 -11.54 -3.03 -31.24
N PHE A 206 -10.97 -1.93 -31.76
CA PHE A 206 -11.44 -1.15 -32.90
C PHE A 206 -10.25 -0.42 -33.54
N ILE A 207 -10.43 0.15 -34.73
CA ILE A 207 -9.37 0.90 -35.42
C ILE A 207 -9.67 2.40 -35.40
N LYS A 208 -8.69 3.23 -35.04
CA LYS A 208 -8.71 4.68 -35.22
C LYS A 208 -7.91 5.07 -36.46
N ILE A 209 -8.47 5.92 -37.32
CA ILE A 209 -7.76 6.59 -38.40
C ILE A 209 -7.81 8.11 -38.26
N MET A 210 -6.82 8.80 -38.82
CA MET A 210 -6.85 10.25 -39.02
C MET A 210 -7.46 10.58 -40.40
N GLY A 211 -8.72 11.03 -40.43
CA GLY A 211 -9.46 11.35 -41.67
C GLY A 211 -9.42 12.83 -42.06
N SER A 212 -9.10 13.71 -41.10
CA SER A 212 -8.73 15.10 -41.34
C SER A 212 -7.49 15.51 -40.55
N GLY A 213 -6.96 16.69 -40.82
CA GLY A 213 -6.02 17.33 -39.89
C GLY A 213 -6.67 17.81 -38.60
N GLY A 214 -5.87 18.40 -37.69
CA GLY A 214 -6.35 18.78 -36.35
C GLY A 214 -5.70 19.99 -35.70
N VAL A 215 -5.95 20.11 -34.39
CA VAL A 215 -5.63 21.30 -33.57
C VAL A 215 -4.24 21.21 -32.95
N SER A 216 -3.81 20.04 -32.51
CA SER A 216 -2.55 19.79 -31.78
C SER A 216 -1.33 19.56 -32.68
N SER A 217 -1.51 19.41 -33.99
CA SER A 217 -0.48 19.07 -34.97
C SER A 217 0.13 20.29 -35.69
N PRO A 218 1.46 20.26 -36.00
CA PRO A 218 2.17 21.43 -36.52
C PRO A 218 2.07 21.63 -38.04
N THR A 219 1.86 20.57 -38.83
CA THR A 219 2.09 20.55 -40.29
C THR A 219 0.82 20.59 -41.15
N ASP A 220 -0.34 20.27 -40.59
CA ASP A 220 -1.60 20.13 -41.30
C ASP A 220 -2.68 21.15 -40.85
N LYS A 221 -3.73 21.25 -41.66
CA LYS A 221 -4.89 22.11 -41.41
C LYS A 221 -6.14 21.26 -41.19
N ILE A 222 -7.09 21.82 -40.45
CA ILE A 222 -8.36 21.20 -40.06
C ILE A 222 -9.20 20.75 -41.27
N ASP A 223 -9.05 21.42 -42.42
CA ASP A 223 -9.75 21.14 -43.69
C ASP A 223 -9.01 20.19 -44.64
N HIS A 224 -7.77 19.79 -44.33
CA HIS A 224 -7.05 18.77 -45.09
C HIS A 224 -7.75 17.42 -44.95
N LEU A 225 -8.08 16.78 -46.08
CA LEU A 225 -8.46 15.37 -46.11
C LEU A 225 -7.23 14.50 -45.92
N GLN A 226 -7.36 13.43 -45.14
CA GLN A 226 -6.32 12.43 -44.93
C GLN A 226 -6.83 11.03 -45.32
N PHE A 227 -5.93 10.24 -45.90
CA PHE A 227 -6.15 9.01 -46.66
C PHE A 227 -7.03 9.17 -47.91
N THR A 228 -6.67 8.42 -48.95
CA THR A 228 -7.49 8.24 -50.15
C THR A 228 -8.69 7.33 -49.87
N THR A 229 -9.70 7.42 -50.74
CA THR A 229 -10.86 6.50 -50.75
C THR A 229 -10.45 5.02 -50.74
N ALA A 230 -9.37 4.65 -51.44
CA ALA A 230 -8.92 3.27 -51.52
C ALA A 230 -8.26 2.80 -50.22
N GLU A 231 -7.48 3.66 -49.55
CA GLU A 231 -6.86 3.36 -48.26
C GLU A 231 -7.91 3.23 -47.14
N ILE A 232 -8.89 4.15 -47.07
CA ILE A 232 -9.99 4.05 -46.08
C ILE A 232 -10.77 2.75 -46.26
N ARG A 233 -11.16 2.41 -47.50
CA ARG A 233 -11.89 1.15 -47.79
C ARG A 233 -11.08 -0.08 -47.40
N ALA A 234 -9.78 -0.10 -47.67
CA ALA A 234 -8.92 -1.22 -47.32
C ALA A 234 -8.76 -1.40 -45.80
N MET A 235 -8.72 -0.30 -45.04
CA MET A 235 -8.74 -0.35 -43.57
C MET A 235 -10.08 -0.85 -43.02
N VAL A 236 -11.19 -0.34 -43.57
CA VAL A 236 -12.55 -0.77 -43.21
C VAL A 236 -12.78 -2.25 -43.53
N GLU A 237 -12.31 -2.73 -44.69
CA GLU A 237 -12.40 -4.14 -45.09
C GLU A 237 -11.59 -5.05 -44.14
N CYS A 238 -10.35 -4.68 -43.81
CA CYS A 238 -9.55 -5.44 -42.84
C CYS A 238 -10.18 -5.47 -41.44
N ALA A 239 -10.75 -4.35 -40.96
CA ALA A 239 -11.43 -4.29 -39.66
C ALA A 239 -12.71 -5.14 -39.66
N ALA A 240 -13.53 -5.04 -40.71
CA ALA A 240 -14.77 -5.81 -40.85
C ALA A 240 -14.50 -7.32 -40.96
N ASN A 241 -13.45 -7.74 -41.67
CA ASN A 241 -13.03 -9.14 -41.76
C ASN A 241 -12.56 -9.72 -40.40
N ALA A 242 -12.17 -8.86 -39.45
CA ALA A 242 -11.85 -9.24 -38.08
C ALA A 242 -13.03 -9.08 -37.10
N GLY A 243 -14.23 -8.73 -37.59
CA GLY A 243 -15.43 -8.54 -36.76
C GLY A 243 -15.49 -7.20 -36.01
N THR A 244 -14.62 -6.24 -36.33
CA THR A 244 -14.60 -4.91 -35.71
C THR A 244 -14.86 -3.77 -36.73
N TYR A 245 -14.67 -2.52 -36.33
CA TYR A 245 -15.01 -1.31 -37.08
C TYR A 245 -13.88 -0.27 -37.05
N VAL A 246 -13.99 0.70 -37.96
CA VAL A 246 -13.12 1.89 -38.01
C VAL A 246 -13.87 3.11 -37.49
N THR A 247 -13.18 3.93 -36.69
CA THR A 247 -13.57 5.30 -36.34
C THR A 247 -12.55 6.30 -36.90
N ALA A 248 -12.99 7.50 -37.25
CA ALA A 248 -12.12 8.54 -37.81
C ALA A 248 -12.11 9.83 -36.99
N HIS A 249 -10.93 10.40 -36.84
CA HIS A 249 -10.76 11.82 -36.53
C HIS A 249 -11.23 12.66 -37.72
N ALA A 250 -12.33 13.42 -37.58
CA ALA A 250 -12.82 14.27 -38.66
C ALA A 250 -13.58 15.50 -38.13
N TYR A 251 -13.02 16.71 -38.34
CA TYR A 251 -13.65 17.95 -37.90
C TYR A 251 -14.71 18.49 -38.86
N THR A 252 -14.46 18.42 -40.17
CA THR A 252 -15.27 19.11 -41.19
C THR A 252 -16.25 18.18 -41.88
N SER A 253 -17.43 18.68 -42.25
CA SER A 253 -18.44 17.91 -43.00
C SER A 253 -17.87 17.23 -44.25
N LYS A 254 -16.91 17.87 -44.96
CA LYS A 254 -16.19 17.25 -46.09
C LYS A 254 -15.41 15.99 -45.68
N ALA A 255 -14.67 16.03 -44.57
CA ALA A 255 -13.91 14.89 -44.06
C ALA A 255 -14.81 13.81 -43.46
N ILE A 256 -15.86 14.21 -42.74
CA ILE A 256 -16.87 13.31 -42.17
C ILE A 256 -17.51 12.48 -43.29
N ARG A 257 -17.99 13.14 -44.36
CA ARG A 257 -18.55 12.46 -45.55
C ARG A 257 -17.55 11.50 -46.19
N HIS A 258 -16.32 11.96 -46.44
CA HIS A 258 -15.25 11.13 -47.02
C HIS A 258 -14.98 9.85 -46.20
N CYS A 259 -15.11 9.90 -44.88
CA CYS A 259 -14.98 8.74 -44.01
C CYS A 259 -16.22 7.82 -44.07
N ILE A 260 -17.42 8.35 -43.80
CA ILE A 260 -18.65 7.54 -43.66
C ILE A 260 -19.13 6.96 -45.00
N GLU A 261 -18.96 7.67 -46.12
CA GLU A 261 -19.27 7.17 -47.48
C GLU A 261 -18.34 6.03 -47.90
N ASN A 262 -17.26 5.80 -47.15
CA ASN A 262 -16.30 4.71 -47.33
C ASN A 262 -16.32 3.67 -46.18
N GLY A 263 -17.37 3.69 -45.34
CA GLY A 263 -17.69 2.63 -44.38
C GLY A 263 -17.13 2.81 -42.96
N VAL A 264 -16.55 3.97 -42.64
CA VAL A 264 -16.21 4.33 -41.26
C VAL A 264 -17.50 4.47 -40.43
N LYS A 265 -17.54 3.84 -39.24
CA LYS A 265 -18.75 3.81 -38.38
C LYS A 265 -18.76 4.87 -37.28
N GLY A 266 -17.60 5.32 -36.82
CA GLY A 266 -17.47 6.35 -35.79
C GLY A 266 -16.79 7.61 -36.30
N ILE A 267 -17.20 8.76 -35.77
CA ILE A 267 -16.59 10.06 -36.05
C ILE A 267 -16.27 10.74 -34.72
N GLU A 268 -15.01 11.07 -34.52
CA GLU A 268 -14.55 11.84 -33.36
C GLU A 268 -14.56 13.35 -33.67
N HIS A 269 -14.88 14.16 -32.66
CA HIS A 269 -14.95 15.62 -32.65
C HIS A 269 -16.12 16.21 -33.47
N GLY A 270 -16.03 16.22 -34.81
CA GLY A 270 -17.10 16.68 -35.71
C GLY A 270 -17.54 18.15 -35.58
N ASN A 271 -16.71 19.05 -35.04
CA ASN A 271 -17.11 20.42 -34.66
C ASN A 271 -17.66 21.33 -35.79
N PHE A 272 -17.55 20.95 -37.06
CA PHE A 272 -18.15 21.65 -38.21
C PHE A 272 -19.12 20.75 -39.01
N LEU A 273 -19.90 19.93 -38.29
CA LEU A 273 -20.99 19.13 -38.83
C LEU A 273 -22.15 20.02 -39.33
N ASP A 274 -22.59 19.80 -40.56
CA ASP A 274 -23.77 20.42 -41.16
C ASP A 274 -24.99 19.48 -41.18
N VAL A 275 -26.18 20.05 -41.37
CA VAL A 275 -27.45 19.29 -41.39
C VAL A 275 -27.49 18.22 -42.50
N PRO A 276 -27.04 18.47 -43.75
CA PRO A 276 -26.97 17.43 -44.79
C PRO A 276 -26.08 16.24 -44.41
N THR A 277 -24.97 16.49 -43.70
CA THR A 277 -24.04 15.44 -43.27
C THR A 277 -24.55 14.72 -42.04
N ALA A 278 -25.17 15.41 -41.08
CA ALA A 278 -25.83 14.80 -39.92
C ALA A 278 -26.92 13.80 -40.36
N LYS A 279 -27.78 14.19 -41.31
CA LYS A 279 -28.79 13.30 -41.90
C LYS A 279 -28.18 12.08 -42.60
N LEU A 280 -27.01 12.22 -43.21
CA LEU A 280 -26.29 11.09 -43.80
C LEU A 280 -25.71 10.17 -42.72
N MET A 281 -25.12 10.71 -41.65
CA MET A 281 -24.62 9.94 -40.51
C MET A 281 -25.74 9.12 -39.86
N ALA A 282 -26.88 9.73 -39.56
CA ALA A 282 -28.05 9.03 -39.01
C ALA A 282 -28.56 7.93 -39.95
N LYS A 283 -28.68 8.21 -41.26
CA LYS A 283 -29.08 7.22 -42.27
C LYS A 283 -28.11 6.02 -42.36
N LEU A 284 -26.82 6.24 -42.13
CA LEU A 284 -25.79 5.18 -42.16
C LEU A 284 -25.59 4.49 -40.81
N GLY A 285 -26.27 4.93 -39.73
CA GLY A 285 -26.07 4.41 -38.39
C GLY A 285 -24.69 4.75 -37.80
N CYS A 286 -24.11 5.89 -38.20
CA CYS A 286 -22.81 6.34 -37.70
C CYS A 286 -22.92 6.98 -36.31
N TYR A 287 -21.90 6.73 -35.49
CA TYR A 287 -21.73 7.36 -34.18
C TYR A 287 -20.94 8.66 -34.29
N LEU A 288 -21.28 9.63 -33.43
CA LEU A 288 -20.53 10.87 -33.25
C LEU A 288 -20.07 11.00 -31.80
N THR A 289 -18.78 11.28 -31.58
CA THR A 289 -18.20 11.53 -30.26
C THR A 289 -17.61 12.95 -30.21
N PRO A 290 -18.42 13.98 -29.87
CA PRO A 290 -17.90 15.32 -29.61
C PRO A 290 -17.05 15.33 -28.33
N THR A 291 -16.09 16.23 -28.23
CA THR A 291 -15.14 16.30 -27.10
C THR A 291 -14.91 17.77 -26.71
N LEU A 292 -15.97 18.47 -26.31
CA LEU A 292 -15.94 19.93 -26.21
C LEU A 292 -15.06 20.43 -25.06
N VAL A 293 -14.99 19.65 -23.97
CA VAL A 293 -14.24 19.95 -22.75
C VAL A 293 -12.74 20.13 -22.99
N THR A 294 -12.12 19.41 -23.93
CA THR A 294 -10.68 19.58 -24.21
C THR A 294 -10.39 20.98 -24.73
N TYR A 295 -11.19 21.48 -25.69
CA TYR A 295 -11.00 22.83 -26.24
C TYR A 295 -11.34 23.91 -25.20
N SER A 296 -12.32 23.66 -24.33
CA SER A 296 -12.74 24.56 -23.27
C SER A 296 -11.67 24.68 -22.17
N GLU A 297 -11.14 23.57 -21.65
CA GLU A 297 -10.10 23.57 -20.62
C GLU A 297 -8.79 24.13 -21.19
N MET A 298 -8.41 23.80 -22.43
CA MET A 298 -7.26 24.41 -23.13
C MET A 298 -7.40 25.93 -23.36
N ALA A 299 -8.62 26.46 -23.44
CA ALA A 299 -8.90 27.88 -23.58
C ALA A 299 -9.05 28.62 -22.23
N SER A 300 -9.07 27.90 -21.11
CA SER A 300 -9.34 28.46 -19.79
C SER A 300 -8.17 29.30 -19.26
N GLU A 301 -8.47 30.32 -18.44
CA GLU A 301 -7.45 31.15 -17.77
C GLU A 301 -6.47 30.32 -16.91
N LYS A 302 -6.98 29.21 -16.34
CA LYS A 302 -6.21 28.22 -15.57
C LYS A 302 -5.05 27.60 -16.35
N TRP A 303 -5.14 27.54 -17.68
CA TRP A 303 -4.15 26.95 -18.58
C TRP A 303 -3.61 27.94 -19.62
N ALA A 304 -3.60 29.24 -19.29
CA ALA A 304 -2.99 30.27 -20.11
C ALA A 304 -1.53 29.90 -20.50
N GLY A 305 -1.26 29.82 -21.82
CA GLY A 305 0.05 29.43 -22.36
C GLY A 305 0.26 27.93 -22.59
N TYR A 306 -0.72 27.06 -22.28
CA TYR A 306 -0.63 25.62 -22.56
C TYR A 306 -0.58 25.30 -24.07
N LEU A 307 -1.26 26.12 -24.88
CA LEU A 307 -1.19 26.12 -26.33
C LEU A 307 -0.29 27.26 -26.85
N PRO A 308 0.61 26.99 -27.82
CA PRO A 308 1.23 28.04 -28.64
C PRO A 308 0.16 28.87 -29.36
N HIS A 309 0.46 30.15 -29.63
CA HIS A 309 -0.46 31.14 -30.22
C HIS A 309 -1.26 30.60 -31.43
N ASP A 310 -0.57 29.99 -32.40
CA ASP A 310 -1.20 29.53 -33.63
C ASP A 310 -2.15 28.34 -33.42
N LEU A 311 -1.88 27.51 -32.38
CA LEU A 311 -2.77 26.43 -31.98
C LEU A 311 -3.96 26.96 -31.17
N ALA A 312 -3.75 28.01 -30.36
CA ALA A 312 -4.83 28.70 -29.65
C ALA A 312 -5.86 29.33 -30.62
N CYS A 313 -5.40 29.88 -31.75
CA CYS A 313 -6.28 30.36 -32.82
C CYS A 313 -7.11 29.23 -33.45
N LYS A 314 -6.52 28.05 -33.73
CA LYS A 314 -7.25 26.85 -34.18
C LYS A 314 -8.30 26.43 -33.13
N ASN A 315 -7.89 26.37 -31.85
CA ASN A 315 -8.74 25.93 -30.73
C ASN A 315 -10.01 26.79 -30.58
N ALA A 316 -9.89 28.11 -30.65
CA ALA A 316 -11.02 29.03 -30.50
C ALA A 316 -12.10 28.86 -31.59
N GLN A 317 -11.70 28.56 -32.84
CA GLN A 317 -12.65 28.31 -33.94
C GLN A 317 -13.45 27.00 -33.73
N VAL A 318 -12.76 25.98 -33.24
CA VAL A 318 -13.29 24.63 -32.98
C VAL A 318 -14.24 24.63 -31.78
N LEU A 319 -13.88 25.31 -30.69
CA LEU A 319 -14.73 25.46 -29.50
C LEU A 319 -16.04 26.20 -29.83
N LYS A 320 -15.95 27.34 -30.53
CA LYS A 320 -17.13 28.15 -30.90
C LYS A 320 -18.17 27.39 -31.72
N SER A 321 -17.72 26.49 -32.59
CA SER A 321 -18.58 25.75 -33.52
C SER A 321 -19.15 24.45 -32.90
N GLY A 322 -18.45 23.88 -31.92
CA GLY A 322 -18.73 22.56 -31.37
C GLY A 322 -20.12 22.41 -30.72
N LEU A 323 -20.60 23.39 -29.95
CA LEU A 323 -21.95 23.35 -29.37
C LEU A 323 -23.05 23.36 -30.45
N GLN A 324 -22.84 24.10 -31.55
CA GLN A 324 -23.77 24.12 -32.68
C GLN A 324 -23.77 22.78 -33.43
N ALA A 325 -22.60 22.17 -33.65
CA ALA A 325 -22.48 20.85 -34.25
C ALA A 325 -23.14 19.76 -33.39
N LEU A 326 -22.95 19.80 -32.07
CA LEU A 326 -23.61 18.91 -31.10
C LEU A 326 -25.14 19.03 -31.19
N LYS A 327 -25.66 20.26 -31.26
CA LYS A 327 -27.10 20.49 -31.46
C LYS A 327 -27.59 19.97 -32.81
N ILE A 328 -26.88 20.24 -33.91
CA ILE A 328 -27.22 19.74 -35.25
C ILE A 328 -27.28 18.21 -35.29
N ALA A 329 -26.36 17.52 -34.62
CA ALA A 329 -26.35 16.07 -34.51
C ALA A 329 -27.61 15.54 -33.80
N ALA A 330 -27.97 16.13 -32.65
CA ALA A 330 -29.13 15.73 -31.87
C ALA A 330 -30.47 16.05 -32.57
N ASP A 331 -30.57 17.21 -33.22
CA ASP A 331 -31.75 17.62 -34.00
C ASP A 331 -31.98 16.78 -35.27
N ASN A 332 -31.06 15.87 -35.62
CA ASN A 332 -31.10 15.03 -36.83
C ASN A 332 -30.81 13.53 -36.53
N ASP A 333 -31.13 13.07 -35.31
CA ASP A 333 -31.10 11.66 -34.90
C ASP A 333 -29.73 10.95 -35.05
N VAL A 334 -28.63 11.70 -35.02
CA VAL A 334 -27.27 11.11 -34.97
C VAL A 334 -27.04 10.47 -33.60
N THR A 335 -26.51 9.25 -33.57
CA THR A 335 -26.19 8.60 -32.28
C THR A 335 -24.96 9.22 -31.66
N ILE A 336 -25.16 10.02 -30.60
CA ILE A 336 -24.10 10.75 -29.90
C ILE A 336 -23.53 9.91 -28.74
N CYS A 337 -22.21 9.88 -28.65
CA CYS A 337 -21.43 9.34 -27.53
C CYS A 337 -20.74 10.47 -26.74
N TYR A 338 -20.48 10.21 -25.46
CA TYR A 338 -19.68 11.06 -24.57
C TYR A 338 -18.19 10.85 -24.86
N GLY A 339 -17.41 11.91 -24.88
CA GLY A 339 -15.96 11.85 -25.05
C GLY A 339 -15.30 13.08 -24.43
N SER A 340 -14.10 12.92 -23.87
CA SER A 340 -13.39 14.04 -23.24
C SER A 340 -12.16 14.54 -24.02
N ASP A 341 -11.37 13.66 -24.62
CA ASP A 341 -10.10 13.97 -25.34
C ASP A 341 -9.13 14.89 -24.56
N LEU A 342 -9.09 14.73 -23.23
CA LEU A 342 -8.25 15.59 -22.38
C LEU A 342 -6.80 15.10 -22.34
N LEU A 343 -5.89 16.06 -22.47
CA LEU A 343 -4.47 15.80 -22.71
C LEU A 343 -3.62 16.21 -21.50
N GLY A 344 -2.75 15.33 -21.02
CA GLY A 344 -1.79 15.64 -19.96
C GLY A 344 -2.45 16.05 -18.64
N PRO A 345 -2.16 17.26 -18.10
CA PRO A 345 -2.72 17.70 -16.82
C PRO A 345 -4.21 18.07 -16.89
N LEU A 346 -4.79 18.21 -18.08
CA LEU A 346 -6.18 18.65 -18.27
C LEU A 346 -7.20 17.59 -17.83
N GLY A 347 -6.80 16.31 -17.70
CA GLY A 347 -7.67 15.18 -17.37
C GLY A 347 -8.43 15.25 -16.04
N GLN A 348 -8.22 16.27 -15.21
CA GLN A 348 -9.11 16.59 -14.09
C GLN A 348 -10.48 17.09 -14.54
N ALA A 349 -10.55 17.79 -15.68
CA ALA A 349 -11.77 18.40 -16.20
C ALA A 349 -12.74 17.38 -16.84
N GLN A 350 -12.43 16.09 -16.85
CA GLN A 350 -13.16 15.05 -17.62
C GLN A 350 -14.68 15.14 -17.50
N ALA A 351 -15.19 15.31 -16.28
CA ALA A 351 -16.63 15.40 -16.06
C ALA A 351 -17.28 16.65 -16.69
N GLY A 352 -16.58 17.79 -16.76
CA GLY A 352 -17.12 19.09 -17.20
C GLY A 352 -17.72 19.14 -18.61
N GLU A 353 -17.53 18.10 -19.42
CA GLU A 353 -18.29 17.86 -20.66
C GLU A 353 -19.81 17.73 -20.37
N PHE A 354 -20.23 17.26 -19.19
CA PHE A 354 -21.64 17.21 -18.78
C PHE A 354 -22.27 18.61 -18.74
N GLY A 355 -21.65 19.55 -18.02
CA GLY A 355 -22.07 20.95 -17.97
C GLY A 355 -22.02 21.68 -19.33
N LEU A 356 -21.11 21.31 -20.24
CA LEU A 356 -21.10 21.82 -21.61
C LEU A 356 -22.27 21.29 -22.44
N ARG A 357 -22.53 19.98 -22.38
CA ARG A 357 -23.62 19.34 -23.15
C ARG A 357 -25.00 19.76 -22.69
N ALA A 358 -25.18 20.03 -21.40
CA ALA A 358 -26.44 20.50 -20.80
C ALA A 358 -26.95 21.84 -21.39
N GLN A 359 -26.09 22.59 -22.10
CA GLN A 359 -26.48 23.83 -22.78
C GLN A 359 -27.34 23.60 -24.04
N VAL A 360 -27.29 22.39 -24.64
CA VAL A 360 -27.98 22.09 -25.91
C VAL A 360 -28.67 20.73 -25.97
N LEU A 361 -28.40 19.81 -25.03
CA LEU A 361 -29.03 18.49 -24.93
C LEU A 361 -29.83 18.34 -23.63
N THR A 362 -30.84 17.47 -23.62
CA THR A 362 -31.56 17.11 -22.39
C THR A 362 -30.73 16.18 -21.50
N PRO A 363 -30.94 16.15 -20.17
CA PRO A 363 -30.25 15.23 -19.27
C PRO A 363 -30.35 13.76 -19.71
N LEU A 364 -31.51 13.31 -20.20
CA LEU A 364 -31.69 11.96 -20.75
C LEU A 364 -30.79 11.69 -21.97
N GLN A 365 -30.73 12.61 -22.94
CA GLN A 365 -29.85 12.46 -24.11
C GLN A 365 -28.38 12.39 -23.69
N ILE A 366 -27.99 13.16 -22.67
CA ILE A 366 -26.61 13.19 -22.16
C ILE A 366 -26.29 11.87 -21.43
N MET A 367 -27.19 11.40 -20.57
CA MET A 367 -27.06 10.10 -19.90
C MET A 367 -26.95 8.96 -20.91
N GLN A 368 -27.81 8.92 -21.93
CA GLN A 368 -27.73 7.93 -23.02
C GLN A 368 -26.39 8.02 -23.78
N SER A 369 -25.88 9.24 -24.00
CA SER A 369 -24.58 9.45 -24.62
C SER A 369 -23.40 8.96 -23.77
N ALA A 370 -23.54 8.89 -22.45
CA ALA A 370 -22.51 8.41 -21.52
C ALA A 370 -22.72 6.95 -21.06
N THR A 371 -23.75 6.25 -21.56
CA THR A 371 -24.11 4.89 -21.10
C THR A 371 -24.49 3.96 -22.27
N ILE A 372 -25.75 3.96 -22.72
CA ILE A 372 -26.29 3.05 -23.74
C ILE A 372 -25.60 3.22 -25.10
N ASN A 373 -25.40 4.45 -25.57
CA ASN A 373 -24.84 4.68 -26.91
C ASN A 373 -23.37 4.21 -27.02
N PRO A 374 -22.48 4.53 -26.06
CA PRO A 374 -21.14 3.93 -25.99
C PRO A 374 -21.14 2.41 -25.86
N ALA A 375 -22.04 1.83 -25.05
CA ALA A 375 -22.13 0.38 -24.91
C ALA A 375 -22.45 -0.29 -26.27
N ARG A 376 -23.39 0.28 -27.05
CA ARG A 376 -23.70 -0.16 -28.42
C ARG A 376 -22.55 0.08 -29.40
N MET A 377 -21.80 1.16 -29.25
CA MET A 377 -20.62 1.45 -30.06
C MET A 377 -19.48 0.44 -29.79
N ALA A 378 -19.37 -0.05 -28.56
CA ALA A 378 -18.39 -1.06 -28.15
C ALA A 378 -18.84 -2.52 -28.40
N GLY A 379 -20.09 -2.76 -28.82
CA GLY A 379 -20.65 -4.11 -28.99
C GLY A 379 -21.01 -4.80 -27.68
N CYS A 380 -21.32 -4.03 -26.64
CA CYS A 380 -21.65 -4.47 -25.29
C CYS A 380 -23.04 -4.00 -24.81
N GLU A 381 -23.96 -3.68 -25.74
CA GLU A 381 -25.31 -3.20 -25.42
C GLU A 381 -26.18 -4.19 -24.63
N THR A 382 -25.78 -5.47 -24.57
CA THR A 382 -26.43 -6.53 -23.79
C THR A 382 -25.83 -6.75 -22.40
N SER A 383 -24.74 -6.06 -22.04
CA SER A 383 -24.05 -6.23 -20.75
C SER A 383 -23.67 -4.94 -20.03
N LEU A 384 -23.56 -3.79 -20.72
CA LEU A 384 -23.14 -2.51 -20.15
C LEU A 384 -24.14 -1.37 -20.40
N GLY A 385 -24.03 -0.31 -19.59
CA GLY A 385 -24.75 0.95 -19.80
C GLY A 385 -26.21 0.99 -19.34
N GLN A 386 -26.70 -0.01 -18.61
CA GLN A 386 -28.06 -0.04 -18.03
C GLN A 386 -28.04 -0.67 -16.63
N ILE A 387 -28.91 -0.21 -15.73
CA ILE A 387 -29.20 -0.91 -14.48
C ILE A 387 -30.30 -1.94 -14.77
N LYS A 388 -29.89 -3.17 -15.11
CA LYS A 388 -30.81 -4.20 -15.63
C LYS A 388 -30.32 -5.60 -15.29
N ALA A 389 -31.25 -6.51 -15.01
CA ALA A 389 -30.90 -7.91 -14.70
C ALA A 389 -30.07 -8.55 -15.82
N GLY A 390 -28.97 -9.21 -15.45
CA GLY A 390 -27.99 -9.82 -16.36
C GLY A 390 -26.87 -8.89 -16.84
N PHE A 391 -26.95 -7.58 -16.59
CA PHE A 391 -25.86 -6.64 -16.92
C PHE A 391 -24.77 -6.67 -15.86
N GLU A 392 -23.55 -6.27 -16.23
CA GLU A 392 -22.44 -6.12 -15.27
C GLU A 392 -22.79 -5.01 -14.26
N ALA A 393 -22.47 -5.24 -12.99
CA ALA A 393 -22.74 -4.30 -11.91
C ALA A 393 -21.70 -3.16 -11.87
N ASP A 394 -21.72 -2.37 -12.94
CA ASP A 394 -21.12 -1.04 -13.03
C ASP A 394 -22.19 -0.02 -12.59
N ILE A 395 -22.13 0.40 -11.33
CA ILE A 395 -23.20 1.18 -10.67
C ILE A 395 -22.63 2.43 -10.02
N LEU A 396 -23.29 3.57 -10.24
CA LEU A 396 -23.09 4.79 -9.46
C LEU A 396 -24.31 5.04 -8.58
N VAL A 397 -24.09 5.58 -7.39
CA VAL A 397 -25.17 6.16 -6.57
C VAL A 397 -24.89 7.66 -6.40
N THR A 398 -25.77 8.50 -6.95
CA THR A 398 -25.66 9.96 -6.86
C THR A 398 -26.60 10.56 -5.79
N THR A 399 -26.24 11.74 -5.28
CA THR A 399 -27.08 12.51 -4.34
C THR A 399 -28.27 13.19 -5.00
N VAL A 400 -28.20 13.46 -6.31
CA VAL A 400 -29.21 14.15 -7.12
C VAL A 400 -29.59 13.26 -8.31
N ASN A 401 -30.84 13.37 -8.78
CA ASN A 401 -31.31 12.64 -9.95
C ASN A 401 -30.59 13.14 -11.22
N PRO A 402 -29.78 12.32 -11.91
CA PRO A 402 -29.07 12.75 -13.12
C PRO A 402 -30.00 13.02 -14.32
N LEU A 403 -31.28 12.65 -14.25
CA LEU A 403 -32.30 13.04 -15.24
C LEU A 403 -32.90 14.44 -14.99
N GLU A 404 -32.71 15.00 -13.80
CA GLU A 404 -33.10 16.37 -13.45
C GLU A 404 -31.89 17.32 -13.58
N ASP A 405 -30.73 16.92 -13.07
CA ASP A 405 -29.48 17.67 -13.17
C ASP A 405 -28.29 16.74 -13.44
N VAL A 406 -27.81 16.76 -14.69
CA VAL A 406 -26.65 15.96 -15.11
C VAL A 406 -25.31 16.56 -14.68
N THR A 407 -25.28 17.82 -14.21
CA THR A 407 -24.06 18.43 -13.64
C THR A 407 -23.67 17.83 -12.28
N VAL A 408 -24.52 16.95 -11.73
CA VAL A 408 -24.21 16.07 -10.60
C VAL A 408 -22.85 15.37 -10.75
N PHE A 409 -22.43 15.03 -11.97
CA PHE A 409 -21.14 14.38 -12.21
C PHE A 409 -19.92 15.33 -12.26
N ASP A 410 -20.12 16.64 -12.48
CA ASP A 410 -19.04 17.63 -12.59
C ASP A 410 -18.20 17.71 -11.29
N ASP A 411 -18.84 17.47 -10.13
CA ASP A 411 -18.20 17.33 -8.81
C ASP A 411 -18.47 15.92 -8.23
N ALA A 412 -17.83 14.93 -8.85
CA ALA A 412 -17.90 13.53 -8.44
C ALA A 412 -17.54 13.29 -6.96
N ASP A 413 -16.57 14.03 -6.42
CA ASP A 413 -16.13 13.91 -5.02
C ASP A 413 -17.17 14.42 -4.01
N LYS A 414 -18.07 15.31 -4.43
CA LYS A 414 -19.19 15.80 -3.61
C LYS A 414 -20.48 15.00 -3.81
N ASN A 415 -20.78 14.58 -5.04
CA ASN A 415 -22.12 14.13 -5.40
C ASN A 415 -22.26 12.62 -5.65
N ILE A 416 -21.17 11.90 -5.96
CA ILE A 416 -21.21 10.44 -6.06
C ILE A 416 -20.95 9.85 -4.67
N MET A 417 -21.87 9.02 -4.19
CA MET A 417 -21.81 8.35 -2.88
C MET A 417 -21.18 6.96 -2.96
N ILE A 418 -21.42 6.24 -4.06
CA ILE A 418 -20.89 4.90 -4.33
C ILE A 418 -20.40 4.84 -5.78
N ILE A 419 -19.25 4.21 -5.99
CA ILE A 419 -18.77 3.73 -7.29
C ILE A 419 -18.57 2.21 -7.18
N MET A 420 -19.32 1.45 -7.98
CA MET A 420 -19.18 0.01 -8.12
C MET A 420 -18.78 -0.32 -9.57
N LYS A 421 -17.86 -1.27 -9.75
CA LYS A 421 -17.42 -1.76 -11.06
C LYS A 421 -17.32 -3.28 -11.02
N GLU A 422 -17.92 -3.97 -11.99
CA GLU A 422 -17.92 -5.44 -12.06
C GLU A 422 -18.40 -6.08 -10.73
N GLY A 423 -19.37 -5.43 -10.07
CA GLY A 423 -19.93 -5.82 -8.77
C GLY A 423 -19.01 -5.62 -7.56
N ARG A 424 -17.87 -4.97 -7.73
CA ARG A 424 -16.93 -4.62 -6.65
C ARG A 424 -17.12 -3.19 -6.20
N LEU A 425 -17.16 -2.96 -4.90
CA LEU A 425 -17.28 -1.61 -4.36
C LEU A 425 -15.92 -0.88 -4.42
N MET A 426 -15.76 0.00 -5.41
CA MET A 426 -14.47 0.67 -5.71
C MET A 426 -14.27 1.98 -4.93
N LYS A 427 -15.36 2.64 -4.52
CA LYS A 427 -15.31 3.86 -3.69
C LYS A 427 -16.63 4.02 -2.94
N SER A 428 -16.60 4.39 -1.67
CA SER A 428 -17.77 4.71 -0.87
C SER A 428 -17.56 5.96 -0.02
N ARG A 429 -18.61 6.78 0.08
CA ARG A 429 -18.71 7.93 1.01
C ARG A 429 -19.81 7.74 2.06
N LEU A 430 -20.43 6.56 2.09
CA LEU A 430 -21.39 6.18 3.13
C LEU A 430 -20.66 5.59 4.34
N GLU A 431 -21.00 6.06 5.53
CA GLU A 431 -20.43 5.56 6.79
C GLU A 431 -20.72 4.06 6.98
N GLY A 432 -19.73 3.33 7.50
CA GLY A 432 -19.86 1.89 7.79
C GLY A 432 -19.75 0.95 6.57
N VAL A 433 -19.58 1.48 5.35
CA VAL A 433 -19.48 0.67 4.13
C VAL A 433 -18.02 0.47 3.73
N GLN A 434 -17.51 -0.77 3.77
CA GLN A 434 -16.13 -1.11 3.39
C GLN A 434 -15.98 -1.33 1.88
N GLU A 435 -15.02 -0.63 1.28
CA GLU A 435 -14.58 -0.81 -0.11
C GLU A 435 -13.91 -2.19 -0.32
N ASP A 436 -14.03 -2.75 -1.54
CA ASP A 436 -13.40 -4.02 -1.93
C ASP A 436 -11.91 -3.89 -2.30
N ILE A 437 -11.33 -2.71 -2.08
CA ILE A 437 -9.93 -2.42 -2.33
C ILE A 437 -9.15 -2.64 -1.02
N PRO A 438 -8.05 -3.44 -1.03
CA PRO A 438 -7.14 -3.57 0.12
C PRO A 438 -6.56 -2.21 0.57
N PRO A 439 -5.81 -2.10 1.68
CA PRO A 439 -5.25 -0.84 2.20
C PRO A 439 -4.08 -0.25 1.36
N VAL A 440 -4.19 -0.36 0.04
CA VAL A 440 -3.31 0.17 -1.00
C VAL A 440 -3.83 1.52 -1.52
N GLY A 441 -2.95 2.32 -2.15
CA GLY A 441 -3.36 3.62 -2.71
C GLY A 441 -3.69 4.65 -1.62
N GLN A 442 -4.97 5.05 -1.49
CA GLN A 442 -5.37 6.19 -0.65
C GLN A 442 -5.25 5.94 0.87
N LEU A 443 -5.26 4.68 1.29
CA LEU A 443 -5.04 4.26 2.69
C LEU A 443 -3.54 4.15 3.05
N ARG A 444 -2.64 4.31 2.08
CA ARG A 444 -1.18 4.32 2.32
C ARG A 444 -0.78 5.53 3.19
N PHE A 445 0.07 5.27 4.19
CA PHE A 445 0.51 6.23 5.20
C PHE A 445 -0.68 6.91 5.94
N ARG A 446 -1.64 6.09 6.38
CA ARG A 446 -2.70 6.44 7.33
C ARG A 446 -2.76 5.43 8.48
N GLU A 447 -3.36 5.84 9.61
CA GLU A 447 -3.73 4.94 10.70
C GLU A 447 -4.56 3.77 10.15
N PRO A 448 -4.32 2.51 10.60
CA PRO A 448 -5.10 1.37 10.12
C PRO A 448 -6.52 1.43 10.68
N GLN A 449 -7.47 0.88 9.94
CA GLN A 449 -8.88 0.87 10.30
C GLN A 449 -9.32 -0.55 10.67
N SER A 450 -10.16 -0.68 11.70
CA SER A 450 -10.82 -1.96 12.02
C SER A 450 -11.65 -2.43 10.83
N LEU A 451 -11.73 -3.75 10.64
CA LEU A 451 -12.78 -4.33 9.81
C LEU A 451 -14.13 -4.01 10.46
N ASN A 452 -14.99 -3.30 9.74
CA ASN A 452 -16.36 -2.97 10.15
C ASN A 452 -17.39 -3.89 9.46
N THR A 453 -16.96 -4.82 8.62
CA THR A 453 -17.81 -5.83 7.97
C THR A 453 -17.87 -7.14 8.74
N THR A 454 -18.99 -7.84 8.57
CA THR A 454 -19.11 -9.27 8.86
C THR A 454 -19.22 -10.05 7.54
N TRP A 455 -18.79 -11.31 7.57
CA TRP A 455 -18.91 -12.26 6.45
C TRP A 455 -19.76 -13.47 6.87
N SER A 456 -20.33 -14.17 5.89
CA SER A 456 -21.16 -15.36 6.11
C SER A 456 -20.45 -16.63 5.62
N GLY A 457 -20.24 -17.59 6.53
CA GLY A 457 -19.52 -18.83 6.25
C GLY A 457 -18.11 -18.86 6.83
N ASP A 458 -17.40 -19.97 6.59
CA ASP A 458 -16.07 -20.22 7.14
C ASP A 458 -14.98 -19.69 6.19
N GLU A 459 -14.11 -18.81 6.68
CA GLU A 459 -12.94 -18.32 5.93
C GLU A 459 -11.72 -19.25 6.15
N PRO A 460 -11.03 -19.75 5.10
CA PRO A 460 -9.96 -20.74 5.24
C PRO A 460 -8.65 -20.23 5.90
N ALA A 461 -8.61 -20.14 7.22
CA ALA A 461 -7.42 -19.80 8.03
C ALA A 461 -6.37 -20.94 8.10
N THR A 462 -5.97 -21.48 6.93
CA THR A 462 -5.10 -22.68 6.80
C THR A 462 -3.63 -22.37 6.47
N LYS A 463 -3.31 -21.09 6.27
CA LYS A 463 -1.96 -20.60 5.92
C LYS A 463 -1.72 -19.24 6.59
N TYR A 464 -0.46 -18.90 6.81
CA TYR A 464 -0.06 -17.53 7.16
C TYR A 464 -0.42 -16.54 6.05
N GLY A 465 -0.79 -15.32 6.46
CA GLY A 465 -0.97 -14.18 5.54
C GLY A 465 0.36 -13.66 4.97
N ASN A 466 0.27 -12.74 4.00
CA ASN A 466 1.44 -12.07 3.45
C ASN A 466 2.16 -11.25 4.54
N ILE A 467 3.48 -11.25 4.51
CA ILE A 467 4.29 -10.36 5.36
C ILE A 467 4.35 -8.96 4.73
N CYS A 468 4.59 -7.94 5.56
CA CYS A 468 4.56 -6.56 5.10
C CYS A 468 5.76 -6.20 4.20
N MET A 469 5.56 -5.19 3.33
CA MET A 469 6.61 -4.65 2.46
C MET A 469 7.88 -4.26 3.25
N GLN A 470 9.00 -4.86 2.84
CA GLN A 470 10.34 -4.69 3.41
C GLN A 470 11.37 -4.75 2.27
N TYR A 471 12.57 -4.22 2.50
CA TYR A 471 13.62 -4.08 1.48
C TYR A 471 14.94 -4.73 1.89
N THR A 472 14.85 -5.98 2.31
CA THR A 472 15.96 -6.92 2.48
C THR A 472 15.94 -7.95 1.34
N THR A 473 16.88 -8.90 1.33
CA THR A 473 16.75 -10.11 0.50
C THR A 473 15.42 -10.78 0.82
N ALA A 474 14.57 -11.00 -0.20
CA ALA A 474 13.21 -11.52 -0.01
C ALA A 474 13.23 -12.81 0.84
N PRO A 475 12.52 -12.88 1.99
CA PRO A 475 12.55 -14.07 2.82
C PRO A 475 11.82 -15.22 2.13
N ASN A 476 12.49 -16.37 2.03
CA ASN A 476 11.96 -17.55 1.32
C ASN A 476 10.75 -18.23 2.01
N TYR A 477 10.22 -17.68 3.11
CA TYR A 477 9.16 -18.31 3.92
C TYR A 477 7.75 -17.73 3.71
N ALA A 478 7.58 -16.49 3.22
CA ALA A 478 6.26 -15.90 2.97
C ALA A 478 6.29 -14.78 1.91
N PRO A 479 5.23 -14.62 1.09
CA PRO A 479 5.14 -13.52 0.13
C PRO A 479 5.01 -12.15 0.82
N MET A 480 5.56 -11.11 0.18
CA MET A 480 5.43 -9.71 0.64
C MET A 480 4.26 -9.00 -0.04
N SER A 481 3.53 -8.17 0.70
CA SER A 481 2.45 -7.32 0.17
C SER A 481 2.27 -6.03 0.98
N GLU A 482 1.61 -5.02 0.40
CA GLU A 482 1.01 -3.92 1.18
C GLU A 482 -0.27 -4.38 1.91
N ASP A 483 -0.95 -5.41 1.39
CA ASP A 483 -2.04 -6.11 2.07
C ASP A 483 -1.47 -7.24 2.94
N CYS A 484 -1.08 -6.86 4.16
CA CYS A 484 -0.27 -7.68 5.06
C CYS A 484 -0.73 -7.69 6.54
N LEU A 485 -1.79 -6.96 6.88
CA LEU A 485 -2.26 -6.81 8.27
C LEU A 485 -3.06 -8.04 8.74
N SER A 486 -2.35 -9.15 8.92
CA SER A 486 -2.88 -10.43 9.39
C SER A 486 -2.53 -10.74 10.84
N ILE A 487 -3.39 -11.52 11.49
CA ILE A 487 -3.22 -12.08 12.83
C ILE A 487 -3.32 -13.61 12.74
N ASN A 488 -2.44 -14.33 13.44
CA ASN A 488 -2.43 -15.79 13.50
C ASN A 488 -2.68 -16.22 14.95
N VAL A 489 -3.47 -17.29 15.15
CA VAL A 489 -3.86 -17.78 16.48
C VAL A 489 -3.53 -19.26 16.61
N VAL A 490 -2.80 -19.63 17.67
CA VAL A 490 -2.37 -20.99 18.00
C VAL A 490 -3.02 -21.41 19.32
N VAL A 491 -3.76 -22.53 19.29
CA VAL A 491 -4.53 -23.05 20.43
C VAL A 491 -4.10 -24.47 20.82
N PRO A 492 -4.10 -24.84 22.13
CA PRO A 492 -3.75 -26.18 22.58
C PRO A 492 -4.84 -27.21 22.25
N THR A 493 -4.43 -28.39 21.75
CA THR A 493 -5.32 -29.34 21.05
C THR A 493 -6.07 -30.38 21.92
N LYS A 494 -6.23 -30.17 23.24
CA LYS A 494 -6.92 -31.12 24.14
C LYS A 494 -8.07 -30.53 24.95
N GLY A 495 -9.29 -30.95 24.58
CA GLY A 495 -10.43 -31.28 25.46
C GLY A 495 -10.92 -30.28 26.51
N LYS A 496 -12.10 -29.68 26.26
CA LYS A 496 -13.09 -29.11 27.20
C LYS A 496 -12.68 -28.06 28.26
N GLU A 497 -11.40 -27.87 28.57
CA GLU A 497 -10.90 -26.90 29.57
C GLU A 497 -10.38 -25.59 28.94
N SER A 498 -10.33 -25.52 27.61
CA SER A 498 -9.80 -24.41 26.83
C SER A 498 -10.75 -23.19 26.74
N LYS A 499 -11.10 -22.59 27.89
CA LYS A 499 -11.82 -21.31 27.98
C LYS A 499 -11.22 -20.43 29.07
N GLY A 500 -11.01 -19.15 28.74
CA GLY A 500 -10.41 -18.17 29.63
C GLY A 500 -8.87 -18.28 29.71
N LEU A 501 -8.24 -18.87 28.69
CA LEU A 501 -6.78 -19.06 28.65
C LEU A 501 -6.05 -17.71 28.60
N PRO A 502 -4.95 -17.53 29.35
CA PRO A 502 -4.02 -16.41 29.15
C PRO A 502 -3.52 -16.33 27.71
N VAL A 503 -3.27 -15.12 27.21
CA VAL A 503 -2.96 -14.87 25.79
C VAL A 503 -1.56 -14.28 25.65
N ALA A 504 -0.66 -15.00 24.99
CA ALA A 504 0.68 -14.56 24.63
C ALA A 504 0.67 -13.90 23.24
N VAL A 505 0.97 -12.61 23.14
CA VAL A 505 0.94 -11.86 21.87
C VAL A 505 2.36 -11.50 21.42
N TRP A 506 2.84 -12.18 20.38
CA TRP A 506 4.15 -11.97 19.77
C TRP A 506 4.15 -10.79 18.79
N ILE A 507 5.04 -9.83 19.04
CA ILE A 507 5.39 -8.74 18.13
C ILE A 507 6.81 -9.00 17.59
N HIS A 508 6.92 -9.31 16.31
CA HIS A 508 8.20 -9.71 15.70
C HIS A 508 9.24 -8.58 15.64
N GLY A 509 10.51 -8.97 15.69
CA GLY A 509 11.67 -8.09 15.45
C GLY A 509 11.93 -7.80 13.97
N GLY A 510 13.13 -7.29 13.67
CA GLY A 510 13.60 -6.96 12.31
C GLY A 510 13.92 -5.48 12.06
N GLY A 511 14.28 -4.72 13.10
CA GLY A 511 14.81 -3.36 13.00
C GLY A 511 13.82 -2.30 12.53
N LEU A 512 12.50 -2.58 12.58
CA LEU A 512 11.41 -1.82 11.96
C LEU A 512 11.46 -1.72 10.42
N PHE A 513 12.43 -2.35 9.76
CA PHE A 513 12.56 -2.36 8.29
C PHE A 513 12.35 -3.75 7.66
N SER A 514 12.32 -4.81 8.47
CA SER A 514 12.14 -6.20 8.05
C SER A 514 11.42 -7.04 9.11
N GLY A 515 11.14 -8.32 8.80
CA GLY A 515 10.49 -9.28 9.68
C GLY A 515 9.06 -9.65 9.25
N GLY A 516 8.45 -10.61 9.96
CA GLY A 516 7.07 -11.01 9.73
C GLY A 516 6.63 -12.16 10.64
N SER A 517 5.34 -12.20 10.99
CA SER A 517 4.73 -13.21 11.88
C SER A 517 4.75 -14.65 11.37
N ALA A 518 5.08 -14.84 10.09
CA ALA A 518 5.20 -16.13 9.40
C ALA A 518 6.61 -16.75 9.48
N SER A 519 7.55 -16.11 10.19
CA SER A 519 8.94 -16.59 10.28
C SER A 519 9.01 -17.93 11.04
N PRO A 520 9.57 -19.02 10.44
CA PRO A 520 9.51 -20.36 11.02
C PRO A 520 10.17 -20.51 12.40
N ASP A 521 11.23 -19.75 12.66
CA ASP A 521 11.95 -19.67 13.93
C ASP A 521 11.09 -19.16 15.10
N GLN A 522 10.05 -18.37 14.79
CA GLN A 522 9.14 -17.74 15.75
C GLN A 522 7.75 -18.40 15.78
N ASN A 523 7.65 -19.65 15.33
CA ASN A 523 6.39 -20.41 15.38
C ASN A 523 6.01 -20.73 16.84
N LEU A 524 4.82 -20.25 17.26
CA LEU A 524 4.28 -20.40 18.61
C LEU A 524 3.80 -21.80 18.98
N THR A 525 3.79 -22.77 18.04
CA THR A 525 3.27 -24.13 18.28
C THR A 525 4.00 -24.83 19.42
N ASN A 526 5.34 -24.81 19.42
CA ASN A 526 6.14 -25.46 20.46
C ASN A 526 6.07 -24.71 21.80
N PHE A 527 5.99 -23.39 21.79
CA PHE A 527 5.73 -22.56 22.97
C PHE A 527 4.39 -22.89 23.64
N VAL A 528 3.28 -22.93 22.88
CA VAL A 528 1.96 -23.31 23.37
C VAL A 528 1.95 -24.76 23.88
N TYR A 529 2.66 -25.67 23.20
CA TYR A 529 2.80 -27.05 23.64
C TYR A 529 3.54 -27.16 24.99
N GLN A 530 4.70 -26.49 25.15
CA GLN A 530 5.44 -26.49 26.42
C GLN A 530 4.63 -25.85 27.57
N SER A 531 3.85 -24.80 27.29
CA SER A 531 2.94 -24.20 28.29
C SER A 531 1.94 -25.23 28.84
N THR A 532 1.41 -26.10 27.97
CA THR A 532 0.48 -27.16 28.34
C THR A 532 1.18 -28.27 29.15
N LEU A 533 2.43 -28.62 28.80
CA LEU A 533 3.23 -29.58 29.56
C LEU A 533 3.69 -29.05 30.94
N ALA A 534 3.70 -27.74 31.13
CA ALA A 534 3.98 -27.08 32.41
C ALA A 534 2.72 -26.85 33.26
N SER A 535 1.55 -27.35 32.84
CA SER A 535 0.25 -27.09 33.48
C SER A 535 -0.20 -25.62 33.49
N ASN A 536 0.42 -24.76 32.67
CA ASN A 536 0.06 -23.35 32.47
C ASN A 536 -0.35 -23.11 31.01
N PRO A 537 -1.44 -23.72 30.50
CA PRO A 537 -1.80 -23.62 29.09
C PRO A 537 -2.10 -22.18 28.68
N VAL A 538 -1.38 -21.68 27.68
CA VAL A 538 -1.62 -20.35 27.08
C VAL A 538 -2.08 -20.46 25.63
N LEU A 539 -2.75 -19.41 25.16
CA LEU A 539 -3.12 -19.22 23.76
C LEU A 539 -2.08 -18.31 23.10
N GLY A 540 -1.50 -18.73 21.98
CA GLY A 540 -0.49 -17.96 21.24
C GLY A 540 -1.11 -17.11 20.14
N VAL A 541 -0.67 -15.87 19.99
CA VAL A 541 -1.05 -14.96 18.90
C VAL A 541 0.20 -14.33 18.30
N SER A 542 0.30 -14.27 16.97
CA SER A 542 1.35 -13.49 16.28
C SER A 542 0.74 -12.52 15.27
N ILE A 543 1.31 -11.32 15.16
CA ILE A 543 0.76 -10.22 14.35
C ILE A 543 1.78 -9.69 13.34
N ASN A 544 1.31 -9.29 12.17
CA ASN A 544 2.07 -8.43 11.25
C ASN A 544 1.78 -6.95 11.54
N TYR A 545 2.76 -6.10 11.26
CA TYR A 545 2.61 -4.63 11.27
C TYR A 545 3.44 -4.01 10.15
N ARG A 546 3.06 -2.83 9.65
CA ARG A 546 3.78 -2.17 8.55
C ARG A 546 5.19 -1.78 9.00
N LEU A 547 6.14 -2.00 8.09
CA LEU A 547 7.58 -1.77 8.26
C LEU A 547 8.06 -0.65 7.33
N THR A 548 9.32 -0.26 7.48
CA THR A 548 9.97 0.81 6.70
C THR A 548 9.13 2.11 6.73
N ALA A 549 9.16 2.93 5.67
CA ALA A 549 8.27 4.09 5.57
C ALA A 549 6.78 3.72 5.54
N PHE A 550 6.36 2.50 5.17
CA PHE A 550 4.92 2.15 5.21
C PHE A 550 4.37 2.23 6.64
N GLY A 551 5.16 1.83 7.64
CA GLY A 551 4.82 1.95 9.07
C GLY A 551 5.37 3.20 9.76
N PHE A 552 6.55 3.68 9.35
CA PHE A 552 7.35 4.64 10.12
C PHE A 552 7.84 5.83 9.27
N LEU A 553 7.04 6.27 8.29
CA LEU A 553 7.29 7.53 7.60
C LEU A 553 7.02 8.74 8.53
N TRP A 554 7.95 9.69 8.54
CA TRP A 554 7.83 10.96 9.24
C TRP A 554 8.59 12.08 8.53
N GLY A 555 8.67 13.26 9.15
CA GLY A 555 9.52 14.37 8.68
C GLY A 555 8.79 15.53 7.98
N SER A 556 7.45 15.50 7.91
CA SER A 556 6.66 16.63 7.40
C SER A 556 5.63 17.09 8.44
N PRO A 557 5.38 18.41 8.56
CA PRO A 557 4.33 18.93 9.45
C PRO A 557 2.93 18.39 9.13
N GLU A 558 2.71 17.86 7.93
CA GLU A 558 1.44 17.23 7.55
C GLU A 558 1.24 15.85 8.18
N LEU A 559 2.30 15.05 8.31
CA LEU A 559 2.23 13.74 8.97
C LEU A 559 1.90 13.90 10.46
N THR A 560 2.62 14.81 11.14
CA THR A 560 2.45 15.06 12.58
C THR A 560 1.09 15.69 12.88
N LYS A 561 0.63 16.69 12.10
CA LYS A 561 -0.67 17.34 12.34
C LYS A 561 -1.90 16.48 12.03
N LYS A 562 -1.75 15.40 11.24
CA LYS A 562 -2.84 14.48 10.88
C LYS A 562 -2.77 13.13 11.60
N GLY A 563 -2.00 13.01 12.69
CA GLY A 563 -1.89 11.79 13.50
C GLY A 563 -1.39 10.55 12.73
N SER A 564 -0.72 10.75 11.59
CA SER A 564 -0.39 9.68 10.63
C SER A 564 1.06 9.19 10.75
N ALA A 565 1.72 9.51 11.87
CA ALA A 565 3.03 8.98 12.23
C ALA A 565 2.88 7.67 13.03
N ASN A 566 3.98 6.91 13.14
CA ASN A 566 4.03 5.65 13.90
C ASN A 566 2.96 4.62 13.50
N ASN A 567 2.52 4.60 12.23
CA ASN A 567 1.49 3.69 11.74
C ASN A 567 1.77 2.21 12.06
N GLY A 568 3.03 1.76 12.07
CA GLY A 568 3.41 0.41 12.50
C GLY A 568 3.09 0.12 13.98
N LEU A 569 3.22 1.10 14.89
CA LEU A 569 2.76 0.97 16.28
C LEU A 569 1.23 1.00 16.38
N ARG A 570 0.56 1.75 15.50
CA ARG A 570 -0.90 1.82 15.41
C ARG A 570 -1.51 0.52 14.84
N ASP A 571 -0.81 -0.18 13.95
CA ASP A 571 -1.14 -1.53 13.46
C ASP A 571 -1.14 -2.53 14.62
N GLN A 572 -0.09 -2.51 15.44
CA GLN A 572 -0.02 -3.32 16.66
C GLN A 572 -1.15 -2.97 17.64
N ARG A 573 -1.44 -1.68 17.85
CA ARG A 573 -2.53 -1.22 18.73
C ARG A 573 -3.90 -1.67 18.20
N LEU A 574 -4.10 -1.67 16.88
CA LEU A 574 -5.31 -2.19 16.26
C LEU A 574 -5.45 -3.70 16.46
N ALA A 575 -4.36 -4.46 16.27
CA ALA A 575 -4.37 -5.90 16.52
C ALA A 575 -4.67 -6.22 18.00
N LEU A 576 -4.17 -5.42 18.96
CA LEU A 576 -4.52 -5.55 20.37
C LEU A 576 -6.01 -5.25 20.64
N ARG A 577 -6.61 -4.27 19.97
CA ARG A 577 -8.07 -4.03 20.02
C ARG A 577 -8.85 -5.21 19.45
N TRP A 578 -8.44 -5.76 18.30
CA TRP A 578 -9.04 -6.97 17.73
C TRP A 578 -8.97 -8.16 18.69
N ILE A 579 -7.85 -8.34 19.41
CA ILE A 579 -7.70 -9.40 20.42
C ILE A 579 -8.71 -9.21 21.56
N GLN A 580 -8.89 -7.99 22.06
CA GLN A 580 -9.91 -7.71 23.10
C GLN A 580 -11.33 -8.07 22.65
N GLU A 581 -11.67 -7.77 21.39
CA GLU A 581 -12.98 -8.04 20.81
C GLU A 581 -13.22 -9.52 20.49
N ASN A 582 -12.19 -10.25 20.01
CA ASN A 582 -12.38 -11.54 19.33
C ASN A 582 -11.77 -12.75 20.04
N ILE A 583 -10.73 -12.60 20.88
CA ILE A 583 -9.93 -13.76 21.34
C ILE A 583 -10.70 -14.75 22.23
N ALA A 584 -11.78 -14.29 22.87
CA ALA A 584 -12.70 -15.14 23.62
C ALA A 584 -13.35 -16.25 22.77
N LYS A 585 -13.50 -16.04 21.45
CA LYS A 585 -14.00 -17.07 20.51
C LYS A 585 -12.99 -18.20 20.28
N PHE A 586 -11.70 -17.92 20.43
CA PHE A 586 -10.61 -18.88 20.33
C PHE A 586 -10.26 -19.54 21.68
N GLY A 587 -10.98 -19.19 22.76
CA GLY A 587 -10.78 -19.74 24.10
C GLY A 587 -9.92 -18.88 25.04
N GLY A 588 -9.42 -17.72 24.58
CA GLY A 588 -8.63 -16.80 25.41
C GLY A 588 -9.48 -15.97 26.40
N GLU A 589 -8.84 -15.39 27.42
CA GLU A 589 -9.42 -14.33 28.26
C GLU A 589 -8.83 -12.97 27.83
N PRO A 590 -9.62 -12.05 27.26
CA PRO A 590 -9.19 -10.71 26.87
C PRO A 590 -8.41 -9.95 27.96
N ARG A 591 -8.81 -10.10 29.23
CA ARG A 591 -8.14 -9.43 30.37
C ARG A 591 -6.85 -10.10 30.83
N LYS A 592 -6.46 -11.23 30.21
CA LYS A 592 -5.21 -11.97 30.49
C LYS A 592 -4.21 -11.93 29.33
N VAL A 593 -4.21 -10.84 28.56
CA VAL A 593 -3.25 -10.61 27.48
C VAL A 593 -1.89 -10.16 28.05
N THR A 594 -0.82 -10.79 27.57
CA THR A 594 0.58 -10.38 27.80
C THR A 594 1.25 -10.20 26.44
N ILE A 595 1.79 -9.02 26.18
CA ILE A 595 2.54 -8.72 24.95
C ILE A 595 4.02 -9.08 25.12
N PHE A 596 4.66 -9.61 24.09
CA PHE A 596 6.09 -9.88 24.10
C PHE A 596 6.72 -9.66 22.73
N GLY A 597 7.98 -9.25 22.74
CA GLY A 597 8.74 -8.95 21.53
C GLY A 597 10.23 -8.86 21.85
N ALA A 598 11.05 -9.12 20.83
CA ALA A 598 12.51 -8.93 20.90
C ALA A 598 12.99 -8.02 19.77
N SER A 599 14.18 -7.44 19.91
CA SER A 599 14.71 -6.44 18.98
C SER A 599 13.73 -5.27 18.82
N SER A 600 13.44 -4.86 17.59
CA SER A 600 12.39 -3.86 17.30
C SER A 600 10.98 -4.25 17.75
N GLY A 601 10.71 -5.54 18.01
CA GLY A 601 9.49 -6.03 18.64
C GLY A 601 9.47 -5.74 20.15
N GLY A 602 10.62 -5.83 20.82
CA GLY A 602 10.77 -5.42 22.22
C GLY A 602 10.75 -3.91 22.38
N LEU A 603 11.32 -3.16 21.42
CA LEU A 603 11.06 -1.72 21.28
C LEU A 603 9.57 -1.46 21.14
N SER A 604 8.87 -2.19 20.26
CA SER A 604 7.44 -2.02 20.07
C SER A 604 6.66 -2.24 21.38
N VAL A 605 6.96 -3.28 22.16
CA VAL A 605 6.40 -3.50 23.50
C VAL A 605 6.67 -2.30 24.43
N GLY A 606 7.91 -1.80 24.48
CA GLY A 606 8.27 -0.59 25.23
C GLY A 606 7.45 0.64 24.80
N LYS A 607 7.28 0.86 23.49
CA LYS A 607 6.47 1.97 22.97
C LYS A 607 4.96 1.78 23.25
N GLN A 608 4.44 0.54 23.34
CA GLN A 608 3.06 0.27 23.75
C GLN A 608 2.81 0.58 25.24
N LEU A 609 3.83 0.43 26.11
CA LEU A 609 3.78 0.76 27.54
C LEU A 609 3.72 2.26 27.83
N ILE A 610 4.32 3.09 26.98
CA ILE A 610 4.30 4.57 27.08
C ILE A 610 3.26 5.22 26.15
N ALA A 611 2.53 4.43 25.37
CA ALA A 611 1.55 4.93 24.40
C ALA A 611 0.51 5.84 25.04
N TYR A 612 0.22 6.97 24.40
CA TYR A 612 -0.70 8.02 24.87
C TYR A 612 -0.39 8.53 26.29
N GLY A 613 0.91 8.64 26.63
CA GLY A 613 1.37 9.07 27.95
C GLY A 613 1.28 7.96 29.02
N GLY A 614 1.31 6.69 28.59
CA GLY A 614 1.15 5.53 29.47
C GLY A 614 -0.30 5.20 29.83
N ARG A 615 -1.27 5.60 29.01
CA ARG A 615 -2.69 5.40 29.27
C ARG A 615 -3.04 3.91 29.28
N ASP A 616 -3.65 3.47 30.38
CA ASP A 616 -4.14 2.09 30.53
C ASP A 616 -5.48 1.90 29.81
N ASP A 617 -5.40 1.49 28.54
CA ASP A 617 -6.56 1.12 27.71
C ASP A 617 -7.09 -0.31 28.01
N GLY A 618 -6.54 -1.01 29.01
CA GLY A 618 -6.95 -2.37 29.37
C GLY A 618 -6.57 -3.46 28.35
N LEU A 619 -5.72 -3.14 27.38
CA LEU A 619 -5.39 -4.03 26.25
C LEU A 619 -4.46 -5.20 26.61
N PHE A 620 -3.67 -5.06 27.68
CA PHE A 620 -2.73 -6.07 28.18
C PHE A 620 -2.38 -5.80 29.65
N ARG A 621 -2.02 -6.86 30.39
CA ARG A 621 -1.65 -6.83 31.83
C ARG A 621 -0.19 -7.18 32.11
N GLY A 622 0.49 -7.77 31.12
CA GLY A 622 1.89 -8.17 31.19
C GLY A 622 2.65 -7.73 29.93
N ALA A 623 3.94 -7.45 30.07
CA ALA A 623 4.83 -7.11 28.96
C ALA A 623 6.22 -7.75 29.12
N ILE A 624 6.77 -8.31 28.04
CA ILE A 624 8.13 -8.90 28.02
C ILE A 624 8.97 -8.21 26.94
N MET A 625 10.19 -7.78 27.27
CA MET A 625 11.06 -6.96 26.42
C MET A 625 12.50 -7.51 26.33
N ALA A 626 13.07 -7.42 25.13
CA ALA A 626 14.51 -7.43 24.81
C ALA A 626 14.73 -6.41 23.66
N TYR A 627 15.58 -5.40 23.80
CA TYR A 627 15.24 -4.04 23.34
C TYR A 627 16.40 -3.22 22.76
N MET A 628 16.18 -2.57 21.60
CA MET A 628 17.08 -1.51 21.15
C MET A 628 16.42 -0.28 20.53
N GLU A 629 17.12 0.87 20.60
CA GLU A 629 16.63 2.26 20.47
C GLU A 629 17.24 3.05 19.27
N GLY A 630 16.65 4.19 18.88
CA GLY A 630 16.70 4.75 17.51
C GLY A 630 17.59 5.96 17.19
N LEU A 631 17.57 6.37 15.90
CA LEU A 631 18.12 7.58 15.24
C LEU A 631 17.48 7.85 13.84
N TYR A 632 17.64 9.04 13.21
CA TYR A 632 16.95 9.40 11.93
C TYR A 632 17.57 10.41 10.94
N LYS A 633 17.42 10.12 9.62
CA LYS A 633 17.16 10.98 8.43
C LYS A 633 17.16 10.10 7.15
N ASN A 634 16.53 10.39 6.00
CA ASN A 634 15.36 11.18 5.57
C ASN A 634 14.90 10.61 4.20
N LEU A 635 13.61 10.71 3.82
CA LEU A 635 13.08 10.23 2.53
C LEU A 635 12.87 11.32 1.47
N THR A 636 12.54 12.54 1.89
CA THR A 636 11.99 13.56 0.96
C THR A 636 13.03 14.05 -0.04
N GLU A 637 14.30 14.06 0.37
CA GLU A 637 15.46 14.43 -0.46
C GLU A 637 15.74 13.37 -1.55
N THR A 638 15.77 12.07 -1.20
CA THR A 638 16.09 10.98 -2.15
C THR A 638 14.97 10.70 -3.17
N THR A 639 13.73 11.08 -2.85
CA THR A 639 12.56 10.91 -3.72
C THR A 639 12.29 12.10 -4.65
N GLY A 640 12.93 13.25 -4.39
CA GLY A 640 12.63 14.53 -5.04
C GLY A 640 11.33 15.20 -4.55
N CYS A 641 10.76 14.74 -3.42
CA CYS A 641 9.55 15.30 -2.83
C CYS A 641 9.82 16.47 -1.87
N SER A 642 11.08 16.82 -1.61
CA SER A 642 11.47 17.85 -0.63
C SER A 642 11.07 19.29 -1.00
N THR A 643 10.84 19.57 -2.28
CA THR A 643 10.45 20.91 -2.80
C THR A 643 8.96 21.04 -3.10
N GLU A 644 8.17 19.98 -2.90
CA GLU A 644 6.73 19.96 -3.19
C GLU A 644 5.91 20.70 -2.11
N ARG A 645 4.78 21.30 -2.51
CA ARG A 645 3.88 22.02 -1.59
C ARG A 645 3.31 21.12 -0.49
N SER A 646 3.18 19.82 -0.78
CA SER A 646 3.02 18.76 0.21
C SER A 646 3.99 17.62 -0.13
N PRO A 647 5.10 17.48 0.63
CA PRO A 647 6.01 16.34 0.47
C PRO A 647 5.32 15.00 0.75
N LEU A 648 4.30 14.98 1.62
CA LEU A 648 3.53 13.77 1.94
C LEU A 648 2.64 13.32 0.79
N GLU A 649 1.91 14.24 0.16
CA GLU A 649 1.08 13.91 -1.00
C GLU A 649 1.94 13.49 -2.20
N CYS A 650 3.13 14.08 -2.36
CA CYS A 650 4.13 13.59 -3.31
C CYS A 650 4.50 12.13 -3.01
N LEU A 651 4.91 11.81 -1.77
CA LEU A 651 5.28 10.44 -1.36
C LEU A 651 4.12 9.43 -1.54
N ARG A 652 2.87 9.81 -1.22
CA ARG A 652 1.68 8.97 -1.43
C ARG A 652 1.48 8.59 -2.90
N ARG A 653 1.74 9.53 -3.81
CA ARG A 653 1.56 9.39 -5.27
C ARG A 653 2.72 8.70 -5.97
N LEU A 654 3.84 8.43 -5.30
CA LEU A 654 4.95 7.70 -5.92
C LEU A 654 4.52 6.26 -6.25
N PRO A 655 4.84 5.76 -7.47
CA PRO A 655 4.72 4.34 -7.77
C PRO A 655 5.52 3.51 -6.77
N VAL A 656 4.98 2.36 -6.37
CA VAL A 656 5.60 1.50 -5.34
C VAL A 656 7.04 1.12 -5.72
N ALA A 657 7.37 0.96 -7.00
CA ALA A 657 8.72 0.72 -7.49
C ALA A 657 9.68 1.93 -7.34
N LYS A 658 9.22 3.17 -7.58
CA LYS A 658 10.05 4.38 -7.39
C LYS A 658 10.26 4.66 -5.90
N LEU A 659 9.20 4.49 -5.11
CA LEU A 659 9.27 4.58 -3.65
C LEU A 659 10.19 3.48 -3.10
N SER A 660 10.02 2.22 -3.52
CA SER A 660 10.90 1.09 -3.19
C SER A 660 12.37 1.38 -3.49
N LYS A 661 12.68 1.93 -4.67
CA LYS A 661 14.06 2.30 -5.03
C LYS A 661 14.66 3.36 -4.09
N ALA A 662 13.85 4.26 -3.54
CA ALA A 662 14.28 5.26 -2.56
C ALA A 662 14.21 4.78 -1.10
N LEU A 663 13.45 3.72 -0.81
CA LEU A 663 13.36 3.05 0.50
C LEU A 663 14.36 1.89 0.64
N ASN A 664 15.01 1.47 -0.45
CA ASN A 664 15.97 0.38 -0.46
C ASN A 664 17.23 0.77 0.34
N ILE A 665 17.42 0.06 1.45
CA ILE A 665 18.47 0.30 2.44
C ILE A 665 19.90 0.10 1.90
N THR A 666 20.11 -0.50 0.73
CA THR A 666 21.44 -0.50 0.09
C THR A 666 21.94 0.91 -0.25
N ASN A 667 21.04 1.91 -0.29
CA ASN A 667 21.35 3.33 -0.53
C ASN A 667 20.98 4.23 0.67
N THR A 668 20.66 3.69 1.84
CA THR A 668 20.35 4.50 3.03
C THR A 668 20.98 3.85 4.26
N PRO A 669 21.84 4.55 5.03
CA PRO A 669 22.61 3.92 6.10
C PRO A 669 21.72 3.18 7.11
N VAL A 670 22.04 1.90 7.34
CA VAL A 670 21.80 1.29 8.66
C VAL A 670 22.66 2.07 9.64
N TYR A 671 22.10 2.48 10.78
CA TYR A 671 22.86 3.29 11.74
C TYR A 671 24.02 2.49 12.32
N PRO A 672 25.28 2.97 12.17
CA PRO A 672 26.45 2.28 12.68
C PRO A 672 26.33 2.02 14.18
N GLY A 673 26.43 0.76 14.59
CA GLY A 673 26.36 0.34 15.99
C GLY A 673 24.96 0.12 16.58
N SER A 674 23.86 0.38 15.85
CA SER A 674 22.50 0.08 16.35
C SER A 674 21.71 -0.97 15.56
N GLY A 675 22.15 -1.34 14.35
CA GLY A 675 21.44 -2.34 13.54
C GLY A 675 20.02 -1.93 13.11
N LEU A 676 19.59 -0.70 13.41
CA LEU A 676 18.29 -0.16 13.04
C LEU A 676 18.34 0.57 11.70
N GLY A 677 17.22 0.52 10.98
CA GLY A 677 17.06 1.22 9.71
C GLY A 677 16.76 2.71 9.88
N PRO A 678 16.69 3.47 8.77
CA PRO A 678 16.39 4.92 8.78
C PRO A 678 14.93 5.28 9.14
N TRP A 679 14.05 4.30 9.30
CA TRP A 679 12.59 4.46 9.44
C TRP A 679 12.12 4.11 10.85
N LEU A 680 12.28 5.04 11.79
CA LEU A 680 12.06 4.77 13.21
C LEU A 680 10.91 5.57 13.83
N THR A 681 10.53 5.17 15.05
CA THR A 681 9.47 5.80 15.83
C THR A 681 9.80 7.23 16.20
N VAL A 682 8.78 8.09 16.22
CA VAL A 682 8.92 9.51 16.60
C VAL A 682 7.96 9.92 17.68
N VAL A 683 8.37 10.90 18.49
CA VAL A 683 7.44 11.71 19.28
C VAL A 683 6.52 12.44 18.31
N ASP A 684 5.26 12.01 18.22
CA ASP A 684 4.24 12.56 17.33
C ASP A 684 3.25 13.48 18.05
N GLY A 685 3.31 13.55 19.37
CA GLY A 685 2.43 14.36 20.22
C GLY A 685 1.07 13.72 20.49
N ASP A 686 0.83 12.48 20.04
CA ASP A 686 -0.42 11.74 20.21
C ASP A 686 -0.16 10.33 20.75
N PHE A 687 0.35 9.42 19.90
CA PHE A 687 0.69 8.06 20.30
C PHE A 687 1.96 8.05 21.15
N LEU A 688 2.99 8.79 20.73
CA LEU A 688 4.19 9.05 21.52
C LEU A 688 4.22 10.54 21.86
N GLN A 689 3.85 10.84 23.11
CA GLN A 689 3.78 12.21 23.64
C GLN A 689 5.16 12.73 24.07
N ASP A 690 6.05 11.83 24.50
CA ASP A 690 7.41 12.13 24.93
C ASP A 690 8.38 11.06 24.38
N GLY A 691 9.69 11.30 24.49
CA GLY A 691 10.71 10.26 24.24
C GLY A 691 10.80 9.25 25.39
N PRO A 692 11.36 8.03 25.19
CA PRO A 692 11.32 6.96 26.19
C PRO A 692 11.84 7.36 27.59
N ILE A 693 13.01 8.00 27.64
CA ILE A 693 13.62 8.49 28.88
C ILE A 693 12.70 9.52 29.57
N GLU A 694 12.16 10.46 28.81
CA GLU A 694 11.26 11.50 29.31
C GLU A 694 9.93 10.92 29.80
N SER A 695 9.38 9.90 29.14
CA SER A 695 8.20 9.16 29.60
C SER A 695 8.45 8.46 30.94
N LEU A 696 9.60 7.81 31.11
CA LEU A 696 9.97 7.16 32.38
C LEU A 696 10.07 8.18 33.52
N GLU A 697 10.71 9.33 33.30
CA GLU A 697 10.87 10.37 34.32
C GLU A 697 9.57 11.08 34.69
N LYS A 698 8.74 11.41 33.71
CA LYS A 698 7.40 11.98 33.93
C LYS A 698 6.41 10.96 34.51
N ARG A 699 6.80 9.68 34.59
CA ARG A 699 5.93 8.53 34.93
C ARG A 699 4.75 8.35 33.96
N HIS A 700 4.95 8.75 32.71
CA HIS A 700 4.04 8.57 31.57
C HIS A 700 4.16 7.14 31.00
N PHE A 701 3.94 6.14 31.86
CA PHE A 701 3.96 4.72 31.49
C PHE A 701 2.90 3.93 32.25
N ASN A 702 2.41 2.84 31.65
CA ASN A 702 1.38 2.01 32.28
C ASN A 702 1.95 1.14 33.41
N LYS A 703 2.05 1.74 34.61
CA LYS A 703 2.52 1.09 35.85
C LYS A 703 1.64 -0.07 36.35
N ASN A 704 0.44 -0.27 35.80
CA ASN A 704 -0.42 -1.40 36.17
C ASN A 704 0.07 -2.70 35.50
N VAL A 705 0.90 -2.59 34.46
CA VAL A 705 1.47 -3.74 33.73
C VAL A 705 2.69 -4.27 34.45
N THR A 706 2.68 -5.58 34.74
CA THR A 706 3.87 -6.28 35.23
C THR A 706 4.84 -6.54 34.08
N ILE A 707 6.13 -6.30 34.27
CA ILE A 707 7.14 -6.43 33.20
C ILE A 707 8.17 -7.53 33.45
N MET A 708 8.71 -8.07 32.37
CA MET A 708 9.92 -8.86 32.35
C MET A 708 10.86 -8.29 31.30
N TYR A 709 12.13 -8.08 31.64
CA TYR A 709 13.12 -7.47 30.74
C TYR A 709 14.38 -8.33 30.75
N SER A 710 14.70 -8.91 29.59
CA SER A 710 15.89 -9.73 29.37
C SER A 710 16.82 -9.07 28.36
N THR A 711 18.12 -9.15 28.58
CA THR A 711 19.15 -8.79 27.58
C THR A 711 20.09 -9.98 27.37
N LEU A 712 20.54 -10.23 26.14
CA LEU A 712 21.66 -11.13 25.87
C LEU A 712 22.95 -10.54 26.47
N THR A 713 23.96 -11.37 26.64
CA THR A 713 25.25 -10.91 27.21
C THR A 713 26.08 -10.17 26.16
N ASP A 714 26.02 -10.60 24.89
CA ASP A 714 26.88 -10.13 23.80
C ASP A 714 26.08 -9.45 22.68
N GLU A 715 24.99 -8.73 23.04
CA GLU A 715 24.03 -8.08 22.12
C GLU A 715 24.71 -7.43 20.89
N ALA A 716 25.69 -6.57 21.12
CA ALA A 716 26.27 -5.74 20.07
C ALA A 716 27.28 -6.40 19.13
N THR A 717 27.48 -7.72 19.21
CA THR A 717 28.37 -8.43 18.27
C THR A 717 27.85 -8.44 16.83
N VAL A 718 26.53 -8.41 16.64
CA VAL A 718 25.91 -8.26 15.32
C VAL A 718 25.72 -6.79 14.89
N PHE A 719 25.92 -5.83 15.80
CA PHE A 719 25.78 -4.40 15.55
C PHE A 719 27.15 -3.78 15.24
N GLN A 720 27.60 -3.93 14.01
CA GLN A 720 28.86 -3.34 13.58
C GLN A 720 28.78 -1.81 13.56
N PHE A 721 29.84 -1.16 14.06
CA PHE A 721 30.17 0.23 13.72
C PHE A 721 30.48 0.36 12.21
N ALA A 722 30.85 1.56 11.74
CA ALA A 722 31.11 1.86 10.33
C ALA A 722 32.45 1.28 9.81
N GLY A 723 32.74 0.02 10.13
CA GLY A 723 33.99 -0.68 9.89
C GLY A 723 34.65 -1.22 11.18
N PRO A 724 35.75 -1.97 11.03
CA PRO A 724 36.53 -2.49 12.15
C PRO A 724 37.24 -1.37 12.92
N ILE A 725 37.17 -1.41 14.25
CA ILE A 725 37.85 -0.44 15.13
C ILE A 725 39.21 -1.01 15.55
N ASN A 726 40.29 -0.33 15.19
CA ASN A 726 41.67 -0.76 15.41
C ASN A 726 42.46 0.18 16.34
N THR A 727 42.04 1.43 16.46
CA THR A 727 42.75 2.49 17.20
C THR A 727 41.84 3.23 18.17
N ASP A 728 42.43 3.82 19.22
CA ASP A 728 41.67 4.61 20.19
C ASP A 728 40.98 5.80 19.52
N LYS A 729 41.60 6.38 18.49
CA LYS A 729 41.01 7.43 17.66
C LYS A 729 39.75 6.96 16.92
N GLU A 730 39.73 5.75 16.38
CA GLU A 730 38.54 5.19 15.72
C GLU A 730 37.44 4.90 16.73
N PHE A 731 37.78 4.41 17.92
CA PHE A 731 36.82 4.24 19.02
C PHE A 731 36.24 5.60 19.48
N ALA A 732 37.09 6.61 19.66
CA ALA A 732 36.69 7.96 20.00
C ALA A 732 35.75 8.58 18.94
N ILE A 733 36.04 8.37 17.64
CA ILE A 733 35.16 8.79 16.53
C ILE A 733 33.81 8.04 16.59
N ALA A 734 33.82 6.73 16.86
CA ALA A 734 32.60 5.93 16.97
C ALA A 734 31.71 6.43 18.14
N VAL A 735 32.29 6.74 19.29
CA VAL A 735 31.59 7.35 20.44
C VAL A 735 31.09 8.76 20.12
N ALA A 736 31.92 9.60 19.48
CA ALA A 736 31.55 10.97 19.09
C ALA A 736 30.44 11.02 18.02
N THR A 737 30.33 9.98 17.18
CA THR A 737 29.28 9.86 16.15
C THR A 737 27.88 9.78 16.77
N ALA A 738 27.77 9.29 18.02
CA ALA A 738 26.52 9.35 18.78
C ALA A 738 26.19 10.75 19.32
N GLY A 739 27.07 11.75 19.18
CA GLY A 739 26.88 13.12 19.66
C GLY A 739 27.65 13.49 20.93
N ALA A 740 28.48 12.58 21.46
CA ALA A 740 29.29 12.81 22.64
C ALA A 740 30.27 13.99 22.48
N ASP A 741 30.35 14.88 23.48
CA ASP A 741 31.39 15.91 23.51
C ASP A 741 32.79 15.32 23.83
N GLU A 742 33.84 16.11 23.61
CA GLU A 742 35.24 15.67 23.82
C GLU A 742 35.51 15.15 25.25
N LYS A 743 34.89 15.76 26.26
CA LYS A 743 35.04 15.35 27.67
C LYS A 743 34.34 14.02 27.91
N THR A 744 33.17 13.83 27.32
CA THR A 744 32.39 12.59 27.40
C THR A 744 33.07 11.45 26.65
N VAL A 745 33.56 11.68 25.44
CA VAL A 745 34.39 10.73 24.68
C VAL A 745 35.57 10.27 25.53
N ARG A 746 36.36 11.20 26.06
CA ARG A 746 37.51 10.89 26.93
C ARG A 746 37.11 10.13 28.21
N THR A 747 35.92 10.39 28.76
CA THR A 747 35.44 9.66 29.94
C THR A 747 35.01 8.24 29.58
N ILE A 748 34.38 8.05 28.41
CA ILE A 748 34.03 6.73 27.87
C ILE A 748 35.30 5.93 27.54
N GLU A 749 36.34 6.56 26.98
CA GLU A 749 37.64 5.91 26.73
C GLU A 749 38.30 5.37 28.01
N LEU A 750 38.15 6.06 29.14
CA LEU A 750 38.65 5.62 30.45
C LEU A 750 37.79 4.49 31.06
N LEU A 751 36.47 4.57 30.87
CA LEU A 751 35.50 3.59 31.37
C LEU A 751 35.51 2.28 30.58
N TYR A 752 35.88 2.34 29.30
CA TYR A 752 36.09 1.22 28.40
C TYR A 752 37.54 1.29 27.90
N PRO A 753 38.52 0.79 28.66
CA PRO A 753 39.93 0.90 28.29
C PRO A 753 40.31 -0.11 27.20
N ASN A 754 41.27 0.26 26.34
CA ASN A 754 41.87 -0.64 25.36
C ASN A 754 42.85 -1.61 26.03
N ILE A 755 42.31 -2.69 26.63
CA ILE A 755 43.08 -3.74 27.30
C ILE A 755 42.77 -5.08 26.62
N ASN A 756 43.81 -5.78 26.17
CA ASN A 756 43.66 -7.07 25.52
C ASN A 756 42.92 -8.09 26.42
N GLY A 757 41.96 -8.82 25.86
CA GLY A 757 41.09 -9.76 26.57
C GLY A 757 39.88 -9.13 27.27
N VAL A 758 39.90 -7.83 27.59
CA VAL A 758 38.78 -7.13 28.25
C VAL A 758 37.71 -6.72 27.21
N GLY A 759 36.43 -6.91 27.57
CA GLY A 759 35.28 -6.60 26.73
C GLY A 759 34.45 -7.83 26.38
N LEU A 760 33.67 -7.78 25.30
CA LEU A 760 32.72 -8.83 24.90
C LEU A 760 32.97 -9.34 23.47
N PRO A 761 32.75 -10.64 23.16
CA PRO A 761 32.41 -11.72 24.09
C PRO A 761 33.56 -12.09 25.02
N ALA A 762 33.25 -12.39 26.28
CA ALA A 762 34.28 -12.66 27.30
C ALA A 762 35.24 -13.79 26.88
N ASP A 763 34.69 -14.94 26.50
CA ASP A 763 35.42 -16.16 26.10
C ASP A 763 36.07 -16.09 24.68
N PHE A 764 35.92 -14.97 23.95
CA PHE A 764 36.47 -14.81 22.61
C PHE A 764 37.87 -14.16 22.60
N TYR A 765 38.76 -14.72 21.79
CA TYR A 765 40.08 -14.19 21.46
C TYR A 765 40.29 -14.33 19.95
N ALA A 766 40.41 -13.20 19.25
CA ALA A 766 40.54 -13.17 17.80
C ALA A 766 41.93 -13.65 17.34
N ASP A 767 41.98 -14.48 16.30
CA ASP A 767 43.22 -14.76 15.58
C ASP A 767 43.66 -13.57 14.68
N ALA A 768 44.75 -13.72 13.91
CA ALA A 768 45.27 -12.66 13.06
C ALA A 768 44.35 -12.29 11.87
N ALA A 769 43.55 -13.23 11.37
CA ALA A 769 42.58 -13.01 10.30
C ALA A 769 41.28 -12.41 10.84
N GLU A 770 40.79 -12.90 11.98
CA GLU A 770 39.64 -12.35 12.71
C GLU A 770 39.93 -10.91 13.19
N SER A 771 41.13 -10.65 13.72
CA SER A 771 41.53 -9.30 14.14
C SER A 771 41.55 -8.31 12.97
N LYS A 772 41.89 -8.79 11.76
CA LYS A 772 41.87 -7.98 10.54
C LYS A 772 40.45 -7.66 10.05
N SER A 773 39.48 -8.55 10.30
CA SER A 773 38.08 -8.37 9.86
C SER A 773 37.21 -7.63 10.88
N LEU A 774 37.38 -7.92 12.17
CA LEU A 774 36.59 -7.34 13.27
C LEU A 774 37.20 -6.06 13.85
N GLY A 775 38.53 -5.91 13.71
CA GLY A 775 39.32 -4.84 14.31
C GLY A 775 39.92 -5.24 15.65
N THR A 776 41.14 -4.76 15.92
CA THR A 776 41.89 -5.12 17.14
C THR A 776 41.23 -4.66 18.44
N GLN A 777 40.30 -3.70 18.39
CA GLN A 777 39.52 -3.23 19.54
C GLN A 777 38.06 -3.71 19.54
N TYR A 778 37.71 -4.74 18.74
CA TYR A 778 36.36 -5.30 18.65
C TYR A 778 35.70 -5.53 20.02
N LYS A 779 36.41 -6.15 20.97
CA LYS A 779 35.85 -6.47 22.30
C LYS A 779 35.44 -5.23 23.11
N ARG A 780 36.22 -4.15 23.00
CA ARG A 780 35.98 -2.84 23.62
C ARG A 780 34.74 -2.19 23.01
N ALA A 781 34.66 -2.22 21.68
CA ALA A 781 33.58 -1.67 20.88
C ALA A 781 32.22 -2.33 21.21
N VAL A 782 32.17 -3.67 21.21
CA VAL A 782 30.97 -4.45 21.57
C VAL A 782 30.55 -4.18 23.02
N ALA A 783 31.49 -4.14 23.97
CA ALA A 783 31.16 -3.88 25.37
C ALA A 783 30.52 -2.51 25.60
N PHE A 784 31.01 -1.47 24.91
CA PHE A 784 30.42 -0.13 24.96
C PHE A 784 29.03 -0.09 24.33
N LEU A 785 28.85 -0.66 23.14
CA LEU A 785 27.54 -0.69 22.47
C LEU A 785 26.50 -1.46 23.27
N THR A 786 26.80 -2.70 23.69
CA THR A 786 25.86 -3.52 24.50
C THR A 786 25.35 -2.76 25.72
N ASP A 787 26.23 -2.02 26.41
CA ASP A 787 25.79 -1.18 27.53
C ASP A 787 25.00 0.03 27.08
N ALA A 788 25.45 0.77 26.06
CA ALA A 788 24.78 1.97 25.57
C ALA A 788 23.35 1.72 25.08
N VAL A 789 23.08 0.53 24.53
CA VAL A 789 21.83 0.24 23.81
C VAL A 789 20.87 -0.70 24.55
N GLU A 790 21.37 -1.67 25.34
CA GLU A 790 20.56 -2.73 25.98
C GLU A 790 20.73 -2.76 27.52
N THR A 791 21.97 -2.84 28.05
CA THR A 791 22.16 -2.99 29.51
C THR A 791 21.61 -1.79 30.30
N CYS A 792 21.88 -0.58 29.82
CA CYS A 792 21.43 0.65 30.48
C CYS A 792 19.91 0.81 30.44
N SER A 793 19.27 0.44 29.32
CA SER A 793 17.83 0.64 29.08
C SER A 793 17.00 -0.36 29.88
N ARG A 794 17.47 -1.60 30.00
CA ARG A 794 16.96 -2.57 30.98
C ARG A 794 17.02 -2.02 32.40
N ARG A 795 18.20 -1.60 32.88
CA ARG A 795 18.39 -1.11 34.26
C ARG A 795 17.48 0.10 34.59
N LEU A 796 17.47 1.13 33.75
CA LEU A 796 16.64 2.32 33.98
C LEU A 796 15.14 1.98 34.00
N THR A 797 14.67 1.12 33.08
CA THR A 797 13.26 0.74 32.99
C THR A 797 12.82 -0.02 34.24
N LEU A 798 13.61 -1.02 34.66
CA LEU A 798 13.35 -1.84 35.84
C LEU A 798 13.34 -1.02 37.14
N ASP A 799 14.34 -0.14 37.31
CA ASP A 799 14.42 0.78 38.45
C ASP A 799 13.22 1.73 38.50
N THR A 800 12.81 2.27 37.36
CA THR A 800 11.64 3.15 37.26
C THR A 800 10.35 2.41 37.60
N TRP A 801 10.18 1.16 37.14
CA TRP A 801 9.02 0.32 37.45
C TRP A 801 8.92 0.00 38.95
N ALA A 802 10.02 -0.45 39.56
CA ALA A 802 10.08 -0.75 40.98
C ALA A 802 9.85 0.52 41.83
N ALA A 803 10.39 1.68 41.44
CA ALA A 803 10.16 2.96 42.10
C ALA A 803 8.73 3.50 41.95
N ALA A 804 7.94 2.97 41.00
CA ALA A 804 6.51 3.22 40.87
C ALA A 804 5.64 2.21 41.64
N GLY A 805 6.24 1.22 42.31
CA GLY A 805 5.55 0.15 43.02
C GLY A 805 5.03 -0.98 42.13
N ALA A 806 5.43 -1.01 40.85
CA ALA A 806 5.04 -2.03 39.89
C ALA A 806 5.97 -3.25 39.97
N THR A 807 5.48 -4.44 39.59
CA THR A 807 6.29 -5.66 39.58
C THR A 807 7.12 -5.74 38.29
N ALA A 808 8.39 -6.09 38.44
CA ALA A 808 9.34 -6.26 37.35
C ALA A 808 10.27 -7.44 37.59
N TYR A 809 10.73 -8.10 36.53
CA TYR A 809 11.73 -9.18 36.58
C TYR A 809 12.86 -8.91 35.58
N SER A 810 14.10 -9.20 35.99
CA SER A 810 15.30 -8.97 35.18
C SER A 810 16.01 -10.27 34.83
N ALA A 811 16.40 -10.45 33.58
CA ALA A 811 17.30 -11.52 33.17
C ALA A 811 18.48 -11.05 32.30
N ARG A 812 19.57 -11.82 32.38
CA ARG A 812 20.65 -11.82 31.40
C ARG A 812 20.76 -13.20 30.75
N LEU A 813 20.86 -13.23 29.42
CA LEU A 813 20.88 -14.46 28.64
C LEU A 813 22.30 -14.72 28.08
N GLN A 814 22.88 -15.86 28.43
CA GLN A 814 24.15 -16.37 27.89
C GLN A 814 23.85 -17.65 27.09
N LEU A 815 23.18 -17.46 25.95
CA LEU A 815 22.69 -18.53 25.09
C LEU A 815 23.46 -18.50 23.78
N VAL A 816 24.11 -19.60 23.41
CA VAL A 816 24.89 -19.69 22.16
C VAL A 816 24.27 -20.71 21.20
N ASN A 817 24.72 -20.69 19.94
CA ASN A 817 24.50 -21.75 18.94
C ASN A 817 25.85 -22.06 18.28
N PHE A 818 26.21 -23.34 18.19
CA PHE A 818 27.54 -23.77 17.73
C PHE A 818 27.79 -23.68 16.22
N VAL A 819 26.78 -23.39 15.40
CA VAL A 819 26.93 -23.10 13.96
C VAL A 819 27.48 -21.68 13.74
N TYR A 820 27.29 -20.77 14.71
CA TYR A 820 27.78 -19.40 14.60
C TYR A 820 29.23 -19.24 15.09
N PRO A 821 30.00 -18.27 14.53
CA PRO A 821 31.34 -17.96 14.99
C PRO A 821 31.39 -17.57 16.47
N LYS A 822 32.45 -18.01 17.18
CA LYS A 822 32.69 -17.65 18.59
C LYS A 822 32.79 -16.15 18.85
N SER A 823 33.13 -15.37 17.82
CA SER A 823 33.15 -13.90 17.86
C SER A 823 31.79 -13.25 18.12
N LEU A 824 30.69 -13.98 17.92
CA LEU A 824 29.33 -13.52 18.22
C LEU A 824 28.88 -13.81 19.66
N GLY A 825 29.42 -14.85 20.31
CA GLY A 825 29.03 -15.20 21.69
C GLY A 825 27.52 -15.45 21.84
N ALA A 826 26.93 -14.95 22.92
CA ALA A 826 25.48 -14.86 23.08
C ALA A 826 24.96 -13.56 22.43
N HIS A 827 24.89 -13.57 21.10
CA HIS A 827 24.51 -12.40 20.29
C HIS A 827 23.01 -12.10 20.33
N HIS A 828 22.63 -10.89 19.89
CA HIS A 828 21.24 -10.48 19.73
C HIS A 828 20.42 -11.49 18.91
N GLY A 829 19.25 -11.87 19.42
CA GLY A 829 18.35 -12.84 18.80
C GLY A 829 18.74 -14.32 18.98
N ALA A 830 19.86 -14.64 19.64
CA ALA A 830 20.24 -16.03 19.95
C ALA A 830 19.27 -16.73 20.92
N ASP A 831 18.43 -15.95 21.62
CA ASP A 831 17.38 -16.38 22.53
C ASP A 831 16.11 -16.88 21.84
N MET A 832 15.81 -16.44 20.61
CA MET A 832 14.55 -16.78 19.91
C MET A 832 14.30 -18.28 19.86
N PRO A 833 15.22 -19.14 19.35
CA PRO A 833 14.92 -20.56 19.22
C PRO A 833 14.72 -21.24 20.58
N TYR A 834 15.36 -20.74 21.64
CA TYR A 834 15.17 -21.23 23.00
C TYR A 834 13.78 -20.89 23.55
N ILE A 835 13.34 -19.63 23.45
CA ILE A 835 12.03 -19.16 23.96
C ILE A 835 10.87 -19.85 23.23
N PHE A 836 10.94 -19.95 21.90
CA PHE A 836 9.90 -20.60 21.11
C PHE A 836 9.94 -22.14 21.18
N ASN A 837 10.97 -22.72 21.78
CA ASN A 837 11.25 -24.16 21.81
C ASN A 837 11.39 -24.77 20.39
N ASN A 838 12.16 -24.08 19.54
CA ASN A 838 12.47 -24.44 18.16
C ASN A 838 13.95 -24.83 17.98
N VAL A 839 14.51 -25.55 18.95
CA VAL A 839 15.92 -25.97 19.02
C VAL A 839 16.23 -27.34 18.38
N GLU A 840 15.39 -27.81 17.45
CA GLU A 840 15.62 -29.06 16.69
C GLU A 840 16.60 -28.87 15.51
N GLY A 841 17.01 -27.63 15.24
CA GLY A 841 17.97 -27.28 14.19
C GLY A 841 19.45 -27.48 14.60
N PRO A 842 20.38 -27.40 13.63
CA PRO A 842 21.80 -27.61 13.88
C PRO A 842 22.39 -26.57 14.84
N GLY A 843 23.32 -27.00 15.70
CA GLY A 843 24.03 -26.13 16.65
C GLY A 843 23.41 -26.03 18.04
N TYR A 844 22.33 -26.78 18.31
CA TYR A 844 21.68 -26.93 19.62
C TYR A 844 21.86 -28.35 20.20
N ASP A 845 22.92 -29.03 19.79
CA ASP A 845 23.05 -30.50 19.90
C ASP A 845 23.29 -31.03 21.33
N SER A 846 23.39 -30.15 22.34
CA SER A 846 23.64 -30.55 23.72
C SER A 846 22.34 -30.69 24.55
N PRO A 847 22.24 -31.70 25.44
CA PRO A 847 21.09 -31.82 26.36
C PRO A 847 20.88 -30.59 27.24
N GLN A 848 21.95 -29.86 27.57
CA GLN A 848 21.88 -28.60 28.32
C GLN A 848 21.09 -27.54 27.54
N MET A 849 21.35 -27.38 26.24
CA MET A 849 20.66 -26.42 25.38
C MET A 849 19.18 -26.78 25.21
N GLN A 850 18.86 -28.06 25.01
CA GLN A 850 17.47 -28.52 24.92
C GLN A 850 16.71 -28.31 26.24
N ASN A 851 17.31 -28.65 27.38
CA ASN A 851 16.71 -28.40 28.69
C ASN A 851 16.54 -26.90 28.99
N MET A 852 17.50 -26.06 28.57
CA MET A 852 17.40 -24.60 28.69
C MET A 852 16.25 -24.04 27.83
N SER A 853 16.04 -24.59 26.64
CA SER A 853 14.92 -24.19 25.77
C SER A 853 13.58 -24.53 26.39
N ILE A 854 13.44 -25.75 26.93
CA ILE A 854 12.24 -26.17 27.68
C ILE A 854 12.01 -25.23 28.87
N LEU A 855 13.06 -24.90 29.64
CA LEU A 855 12.96 -23.98 30.77
C LEU A 855 12.50 -22.58 30.32
N LEU A 856 13.21 -21.93 29.40
CA LEU A 856 12.90 -20.57 28.95
C LEU A 856 11.48 -20.48 28.37
N SER A 857 11.08 -21.45 27.55
CA SER A 857 9.74 -21.50 26.98
C SER A 857 8.65 -21.56 28.07
N ARG A 858 8.84 -22.42 29.09
CA ARG A 858 7.90 -22.57 30.21
C ARG A 858 7.91 -21.38 31.17
N THR A 859 9.06 -20.76 31.39
CA THR A 859 9.23 -19.55 32.21
C THR A 859 8.52 -18.35 31.59
N TRP A 860 8.64 -18.16 30.26
CA TRP A 860 7.89 -17.13 29.54
C TRP A 860 6.38 -17.42 29.55
N ALA A 861 5.98 -18.69 29.35
CA ALA A 861 4.57 -19.08 29.45
C ALA A 861 3.98 -18.91 30.86
N SER A 862 4.75 -19.21 31.91
CA SER A 862 4.39 -18.96 33.32
C SER A 862 4.12 -17.48 33.55
N PHE A 863 5.00 -16.60 33.04
CA PHE A 863 4.80 -15.17 33.13
C PHE A 863 3.54 -14.69 32.38
N VAL A 864 3.25 -15.24 31.20
CA VAL A 864 1.98 -14.97 30.50
C VAL A 864 0.78 -15.40 31.34
N SER A 865 0.85 -16.57 32.00
CA SER A 865 -0.26 -17.14 32.77
C SER A 865 -0.53 -16.40 34.08
N GLU A 866 0.50 -16.19 34.89
CA GLU A 866 0.37 -15.77 36.28
C GLU A 866 1.00 -14.40 36.60
N LEU A 867 1.67 -13.77 35.63
CA LEU A 867 2.57 -12.61 35.84
C LEU A 867 3.73 -12.91 36.81
N ASP A 868 4.05 -14.19 36.95
CA ASP A 868 5.16 -14.73 37.73
C ASP A 868 5.91 -15.77 36.88
N PRO A 869 7.22 -15.60 36.62
CA PRO A 869 7.98 -16.53 35.79
C PRO A 869 8.23 -17.89 36.45
N ASN A 870 8.02 -18.03 37.76
CA ASN A 870 8.50 -19.16 38.56
C ASN A 870 7.66 -20.44 38.50
N ASN A 871 6.40 -20.38 38.06
CA ASN A 871 5.49 -21.54 38.05
C ASN A 871 5.73 -22.50 36.86
N HIS A 872 6.94 -22.54 36.31
CA HIS A 872 7.31 -23.29 35.10
C HIS A 872 7.38 -24.83 35.25
N GLY A 873 7.07 -25.36 36.45
CA GLY A 873 7.00 -26.81 36.71
C GLY A 873 8.34 -27.55 36.61
N LEU A 874 9.44 -26.90 37.03
CA LEU A 874 10.81 -27.43 37.00
C LEU A 874 11.58 -27.01 38.26
N ASP A 875 11.20 -27.58 39.40
CA ASP A 875 11.62 -27.14 40.76
C ASP A 875 13.12 -27.31 41.08
N ILE A 876 13.92 -27.78 40.11
CA ILE A 876 15.38 -27.93 40.20
C ILE A 876 16.16 -26.63 39.96
N TYR A 877 15.48 -25.55 39.54
CA TYR A 877 16.10 -24.27 39.19
C TYR A 877 15.83 -23.19 40.26
N PRO A 878 16.74 -22.21 40.42
CA PRO A 878 16.56 -21.14 41.40
C PRO A 878 15.35 -20.25 41.10
N VAL A 879 14.66 -19.83 42.14
CA VAL A 879 13.56 -18.85 42.07
C VAL A 879 14.07 -17.53 41.50
N TRP A 880 13.43 -17.04 40.43
CA TRP A 880 13.66 -15.73 39.83
C TRP A 880 13.08 -14.63 40.75
N PRO A 881 13.94 -13.79 41.37
CA PRO A 881 13.49 -12.73 42.26
C PRO A 881 12.84 -11.59 41.48
N LYS A 882 11.87 -10.94 42.12
CA LYS A 882 11.35 -9.63 41.70
C LYS A 882 12.47 -8.59 41.78
N TRP A 883 12.53 -7.70 40.79
CA TRP A 883 13.50 -6.61 40.77
C TRP A 883 13.31 -5.69 41.98
N ASN A 884 14.37 -5.52 42.76
CA ASN A 884 14.37 -4.68 43.95
C ASN A 884 15.79 -4.14 44.19
N THR A 885 15.94 -2.81 44.19
CA THR A 885 17.21 -2.10 44.45
C THR A 885 17.31 -1.55 45.88
N SER A 886 16.41 -1.95 46.79
CA SER A 886 16.50 -1.61 48.21
C SER A 886 17.45 -2.53 48.97
N GLN A 887 17.60 -3.78 48.53
CA GLN A 887 18.46 -4.79 49.15
C GLN A 887 19.07 -5.72 48.08
N PRO A 888 20.38 -5.60 47.77
CA PRO A 888 21.31 -4.57 48.22
C PRO A 888 20.97 -3.18 47.67
N VAL A 889 21.40 -2.12 48.37
CA VAL A 889 21.05 -0.74 48.01
C VAL A 889 21.70 -0.34 46.67
N GLY A 890 20.86 0.04 45.70
CA GLY A 890 21.27 0.56 44.39
C GLY A 890 21.80 -0.48 43.41
N VAL A 891 21.53 -1.78 43.64
CA VAL A 891 21.85 -2.91 42.75
C VAL A 891 20.75 -3.96 42.86
N GLY A 892 20.09 -4.32 41.76
CA GLY A 892 19.05 -5.35 41.76
C GLY A 892 19.60 -6.77 41.68
N SER A 893 18.76 -7.76 42.00
CA SER A 893 19.04 -9.18 41.74
C SER A 893 18.57 -9.56 40.34
N ASN A 894 19.40 -10.30 39.60
CA ASN A 894 19.19 -10.68 38.20
C ASN A 894 19.23 -12.20 38.05
N MET A 895 18.40 -12.76 37.16
CA MET A 895 18.48 -14.17 36.76
C MET A 895 19.39 -14.31 35.54
N VAL A 896 20.34 -15.24 35.57
CA VAL A 896 21.21 -15.55 34.44
C VAL A 896 20.84 -16.92 33.88
N PHE A 897 20.50 -17.00 32.60
CA PHE A 897 20.28 -18.26 31.90
C PHE A 897 21.51 -18.59 31.04
N VAL A 898 22.18 -19.72 31.30
CA VAL A 898 23.41 -20.12 30.59
C VAL A 898 23.23 -21.41 29.83
N ALA A 899 23.40 -21.37 28.51
CA ALA A 899 23.53 -22.52 27.63
C ALA A 899 24.73 -22.32 26.69
N ASP A 900 25.88 -22.85 27.11
CA ASP A 900 27.18 -22.73 26.45
C ASP A 900 27.81 -24.11 26.11
N GLY A 901 27.07 -25.20 26.35
CA GLY A 901 27.49 -26.59 26.22
C GLY A 901 28.47 -27.09 27.26
N LYS A 902 28.82 -26.28 28.28
CA LYS A 902 29.72 -26.70 29.35
C LYS A 902 28.94 -27.43 30.44
N GLU A 903 29.44 -28.58 30.88
CA GLU A 903 28.85 -29.34 31.98
C GLU A 903 28.90 -28.53 33.29
N GLY A 904 27.78 -28.46 34.02
CA GLY A 904 27.65 -27.66 35.24
C GLY A 904 27.24 -26.19 35.03
N SER A 905 27.30 -25.64 33.82
CA SER A 905 26.69 -24.33 33.50
C SER A 905 25.16 -24.43 33.52
N GLY A 906 24.46 -23.42 34.05
CA GLY A 906 23.00 -23.39 34.11
C GLY A 906 22.43 -22.11 34.73
N PRO A 907 21.10 -22.08 34.98
CA PRO A 907 20.42 -20.93 35.56
C PRO A 907 20.92 -20.61 36.97
N HIS A 908 21.26 -19.34 37.23
CA HIS A 908 21.75 -18.88 38.53
C HIS A 908 21.40 -17.42 38.80
N LEU A 909 21.44 -17.02 40.07
CA LEU A 909 21.23 -15.63 40.48
C LEU A 909 22.56 -14.87 40.50
N GLU A 910 22.55 -13.64 39.99
CA GLU A 910 23.64 -12.68 40.13
C GLU A 910 23.13 -11.34 40.71
N LEU A 911 24.06 -10.53 41.22
CA LEU A 911 23.79 -9.11 41.47
C LEU A 911 24.05 -8.34 40.17
N GLU A 912 23.17 -7.40 39.82
CA GLU A 912 23.32 -6.54 38.64
C GLU A 912 24.38 -5.44 38.85
N ASN A 913 25.59 -5.82 39.28
CA ASN A 913 26.74 -4.93 39.51
C ASN A 913 27.75 -4.93 38.35
N TYR A 914 27.53 -5.76 37.33
CA TYR A 914 28.39 -5.85 36.16
C TYR A 914 28.46 -4.50 35.42
N ARG A 915 29.68 -4.01 35.14
CA ARG A 915 29.94 -2.70 34.49
C ARG A 915 29.14 -1.52 35.09
N LEU A 916 28.84 -1.55 36.40
CA LEU A 916 27.92 -0.60 37.03
C LEU A 916 28.40 0.87 36.95
N ALA A 917 29.72 1.11 36.97
CA ALA A 917 30.28 2.45 36.80
C ALA A 917 30.06 2.98 35.37
N GLN A 918 30.27 2.12 34.37
CA GLN A 918 30.04 2.41 32.97
C GLN A 918 28.56 2.76 32.72
N THR A 919 27.63 1.88 33.13
CA THR A 919 26.20 2.10 32.88
C THR A 919 25.66 3.30 33.64
N LYS A 920 26.10 3.52 34.90
CA LYS A 920 25.69 4.72 35.66
C LYS A 920 26.14 6.00 34.98
N TYR A 921 27.35 6.04 34.40
CA TYR A 921 27.81 7.21 33.66
C TYR A 921 27.01 7.41 32.36
N ILE A 922 26.82 6.35 31.56
CA ILE A 922 26.01 6.40 30.34
C ILE A 922 24.61 6.97 30.61
N ASN A 923 23.92 6.48 31.65
CA ASN A 923 22.59 6.98 32.05
C ASN A 923 22.55 8.50 32.32
N THR A 924 23.66 9.14 32.71
CA THR A 924 23.72 10.61 32.91
C THR A 924 23.85 11.41 31.63
N LEU A 925 24.37 10.80 30.56
CA LEU A 925 24.58 11.43 29.26
C LEU A 925 23.30 11.43 28.41
N TRP A 926 22.29 10.70 28.87
CA TRP A 926 21.15 10.28 28.07
C TRP A 926 20.10 11.35 27.76
N LYS A 927 20.35 12.60 28.13
CA LYS A 927 19.49 13.74 27.80
C LYS A 927 20.12 14.78 26.89
N SER A 928 21.43 14.65 26.68
CA SER A 928 22.25 15.81 26.32
C SER A 928 23.34 15.51 25.29
N GLN A 929 23.81 14.27 25.19
CA GLN A 929 25.00 13.96 24.39
C GLN A 929 24.97 12.64 23.60
N LEU A 930 24.49 11.53 24.18
CA LEU A 930 24.49 10.25 23.46
C LEU A 930 23.14 10.02 22.77
N ASN A 931 22.96 10.43 21.52
CA ASN A 931 21.72 10.29 20.74
C ASN A 931 21.44 8.85 20.30
N TYR A 932 21.24 7.92 21.23
CA TYR A 932 20.72 6.57 20.94
C TYR A 932 19.20 6.51 21.31
N TYR A 933 18.36 7.45 20.78
CA TYR A 933 16.91 7.64 21.10
C TYR A 933 15.96 7.45 19.90
#